data_AF-A0A8H6A5M2-F1
#
_entry.id   AF-A0A8H6A5M2-F1
#
_cell.length_a   1.000
_cell.length_b   1.000
_cell.length_c   1.000
_cell.angle_alpha   90.00
_cell.angle_beta   90.00
_cell.angle_gamma   90.00
#
_symmetry.space_group_name_H-M   'P 1'
#
loop_
_entity.id
_entity.type
_entity.pdbx_description
1 polymer ?
#
loop_
_entity_poly.entity_id
_entity_poly.type
_entity_poly.pdbx_seq_one_letter_code
_entity_poly.pdbx_strand_id
1 'polypeptide(L)'
;MLAKGLKRIASVVGALLVLILLALQLYHRNHSNGNSRLPLSPTHPNSNESPSPPPSDNRWGRQDEDQPQIDMSATHTVLSSVSTPDKKWFHIDFGGRHAINPSIIPHPEQPNTWIITAQLHKPSDQRTSSVWFAELVCDAVFRDDGRTLGCIDPPLILPIAATIGDSNNCVGDLSFFALNVGPHDARVFYGPDAPYTIYGSNSHFTCFGQWIQDLRPLVDWKRPMDLLYDHGFRQATELHRPLPFSAVEKNWFLFWDATGQAYVHYDVSPNRVFAKLDPSGLVGPDLAPLASSTDNICLQHHLPTLKDPEFESIHQATNSLSITLCSRSDLSCHPTDANTFILTIFQHKTFYSFHSVYEPYAMLFSRSPPFAIHSISSKPLWISGRGTPGQGKKPQSLTNQEAESWNQTEMLYVTSISWKDHGNKYHGYIDDVIFLGFGCEDEDTGGIDVVAGDLDEERRVTINEDSDCPGAYDLYLVDEDSIRWASTAHCHVPTGIESKVAVSGPGDGYGHNDGEDRYAGPAFPWHPDCYMILSLALTGLGAHKIDLELLYHTMVEMIRADGKALDLDYGVDVIREQEDYWKSINSKLVGYIEDVASYCEFDCPFPNPNRQTRVRHDPFSRLPVEIVHSICSYLSGDSMKALLQASFEVSVATHHNSFWKLFIKSDMPWFWEVHRLVKYNKLPGYLNYKGFYLWLDHVSTPKFGKADNFLGVANRRRIWGLCQEVKIKYDRAWTHASRLKILTCKLPEELATV
;
A
#
# COMPACT_ATOMS: atom_id res chain seq x y z
N MET A 1 -16.22 25.38 -66.09
CA MET A 1 -15.81 23.97 -65.87
C MET A 1 -14.29 23.78 -65.61
N LEU A 2 -13.53 24.78 -65.13
CA LEU A 2 -12.05 24.71 -65.05
C LEU A 2 -11.42 24.63 -63.64
N ALA A 3 -12.20 24.79 -62.56
CA ALA A 3 -11.64 24.89 -61.19
C ALA A 3 -11.47 23.55 -60.43
N LYS A 4 -11.96 22.41 -60.96
CA LYS A 4 -11.86 21.09 -60.29
C LYS A 4 -10.66 20.23 -60.71
N GLY A 5 -9.92 20.63 -61.76
CA GLY A 5 -8.73 19.89 -62.23
C GLY A 5 -7.45 20.17 -61.43
N LEU A 6 -7.16 21.46 -61.13
CA LEU A 6 -5.88 21.87 -60.54
C LEU A 6 -5.58 21.21 -59.17
N LYS A 7 -6.58 21.06 -58.30
CA LYS A 7 -6.37 20.50 -56.95
C LYS A 7 -5.90 19.03 -56.95
N ARG A 8 -6.25 18.22 -57.97
CA ARG A 8 -5.75 16.84 -58.08
C ARG A 8 -4.32 16.78 -58.64
N ILE A 9 -3.96 17.69 -59.54
CA ILE A 9 -2.62 17.76 -60.12
C ILE A 9 -1.59 18.17 -59.06
N ALA A 10 -1.92 19.17 -58.22
CA ALA A 10 -1.04 19.63 -57.13
C ALA A 10 -0.67 18.51 -56.15
N SER A 11 -1.62 17.68 -55.73
CA SER A 11 -1.36 16.55 -54.81
C SER A 11 -0.48 15.46 -55.42
N VAL A 12 -0.67 15.14 -56.71
CA VAL A 12 0.12 14.12 -57.41
C VAL A 12 1.55 14.61 -57.68
N VAL A 13 1.73 15.87 -58.07
CA VAL A 13 3.06 16.48 -58.26
C VAL A 13 3.80 16.60 -56.91
N GLY A 14 3.10 16.95 -55.82
CA GLY A 14 3.68 16.97 -54.47
C GLY A 14 4.20 15.60 -54.02
N ALA A 15 3.40 14.54 -54.21
CA ALA A 15 3.82 13.17 -53.89
C ALA A 15 5.03 12.71 -54.72
N LEU A 16 5.06 13.03 -56.02
CA LEU A 16 6.19 12.73 -56.90
C LEU A 16 7.48 13.46 -56.47
N LEU A 17 7.40 14.73 -56.06
CA LEU A 17 8.56 15.48 -55.58
C LEU A 17 9.14 14.90 -54.28
N VAL A 18 8.29 14.46 -53.36
CA VAL A 18 8.73 13.78 -52.12
C VAL A 18 9.42 12.44 -52.42
N LEU A 19 8.88 11.64 -53.35
CA LEU A 19 9.49 10.39 -53.77
C LEU A 19 10.83 10.60 -54.49
N ILE A 20 10.97 11.65 -55.31
CA ILE A 20 12.24 12.03 -55.95
C ILE A 20 13.28 12.47 -54.91
N LEU A 21 12.89 13.25 -53.89
CA LEU A 21 13.78 13.65 -52.81
C LEU A 21 14.27 12.45 -51.97
N LEU A 22 13.38 11.52 -51.63
CA LEU A 22 13.74 10.27 -50.95
C LEU A 22 14.67 9.39 -51.80
N ALA A 23 14.41 9.27 -53.10
CA ALA A 23 15.28 8.55 -54.03
C ALA A 23 16.68 9.19 -54.14
N LEU A 24 16.77 10.52 -54.17
CA LEU A 24 18.04 11.25 -54.18
C LEU A 24 18.82 11.09 -52.86
N GLN A 25 18.14 11.11 -51.70
CA GLN A 25 18.77 10.84 -50.41
C GLN A 25 19.31 9.41 -50.31
N LEU A 26 18.53 8.41 -50.75
CA LEU A 26 18.97 7.00 -50.80
C LEU A 26 20.14 6.81 -51.79
N TYR A 27 20.09 7.45 -52.95
CA TYR A 27 21.19 7.43 -53.94
C TYR A 27 22.47 8.04 -53.36
N HIS A 28 22.39 9.19 -52.70
CA HIS A 28 23.54 9.85 -52.08
C HIS A 28 24.14 9.04 -50.91
N ARG A 29 23.29 8.39 -50.11
CA ARG A 29 23.69 7.50 -49.00
C ARG A 29 24.34 6.19 -49.47
N ASN A 30 23.91 5.63 -50.61
CA ASN A 30 24.58 4.45 -51.18
C ASN A 30 25.89 4.79 -51.91
N HIS A 31 25.98 5.95 -52.57
CA HIS A 31 27.16 6.30 -53.36
C HIS A 31 28.33 6.85 -52.51
N SER A 32 28.11 7.17 -51.24
CA SER A 32 29.13 7.67 -50.30
C SER A 32 29.88 6.57 -49.53
N ASN A 33 29.32 5.35 -49.41
CA ASN A 33 29.95 4.21 -48.72
C ASN A 33 30.49 3.12 -49.67
N GLY A 34 30.67 3.44 -50.95
CA GLY A 34 31.17 2.52 -51.97
C GLY A 34 32.70 2.38 -52.00
N ASN A 35 33.30 1.72 -51.00
CA ASN A 35 34.66 1.19 -51.14
C ASN A 35 34.90 -0.05 -50.25
N SER A 36 34.38 -1.19 -50.68
CA SER A 36 34.78 -2.52 -50.19
C SER A 36 35.51 -3.28 -51.30
N ARG A 37 36.73 -3.75 -51.04
CA ARG A 37 37.34 -4.84 -51.80
C ARG A 37 37.48 -6.08 -50.91
N LEU A 38 36.98 -7.18 -51.45
CA LEU A 38 36.81 -8.49 -50.81
C LEU A 38 38.12 -9.33 -50.82
N PRO A 39 38.17 -10.49 -50.13
CA PRO A 39 39.40 -11.02 -49.56
C PRO A 39 40.06 -12.14 -50.39
N LEU A 40 41.28 -12.50 -49.98
CA LEU A 40 41.97 -13.75 -50.34
C LEU A 40 42.64 -14.36 -49.10
N SER A 41 42.46 -15.66 -48.90
CA SER A 41 43.19 -16.53 -47.95
C SER A 41 44.14 -17.44 -48.74
N PRO A 42 44.88 -18.39 -48.15
CA PRO A 42 45.38 -18.54 -46.76
C PRO A 42 46.91 -18.80 -46.68
N THR A 43 47.55 -18.64 -45.50
CA THR A 43 48.80 -19.35 -45.15
C THR A 43 49.10 -19.33 -43.65
N HIS A 44 49.38 -20.50 -43.07
CA HIS A 44 50.16 -20.71 -41.82
C HIS A 44 51.62 -21.07 -42.22
N PRO A 45 52.65 -21.10 -41.33
CA PRO A 45 52.58 -21.26 -39.86
C PRO A 45 53.56 -20.43 -38.99
N ASN A 46 53.42 -20.58 -37.66
CA ASN A 46 54.40 -20.45 -36.57
C ASN A 46 55.27 -19.18 -36.41
N SER A 47 55.06 -18.43 -35.32
CA SER A 47 56.06 -18.31 -34.23
C SER A 47 55.47 -17.62 -32.98
N ASN A 48 56.13 -17.86 -31.85
CA ASN A 48 55.77 -17.56 -30.44
C ASN A 48 55.37 -16.11 -30.09
N GLU A 49 54.91 -15.97 -28.82
CA GLU A 49 54.74 -14.74 -28.04
C GLU A 49 53.51 -13.87 -28.39
N SER A 50 52.36 -14.29 -27.86
CA SER A 50 51.28 -13.34 -27.55
C SER A 50 51.63 -12.62 -26.25
N PRO A 51 51.69 -11.27 -26.21
CA PRO A 51 51.74 -10.55 -24.96
C PRO A 51 50.43 -10.81 -24.19
N SER A 52 50.53 -11.05 -22.89
CA SER A 52 49.40 -11.06 -21.99
C SER A 52 48.59 -9.76 -22.16
N PRO A 53 47.24 -9.80 -22.15
CA PRO A 53 46.46 -8.58 -22.11
C PRO A 53 46.90 -7.75 -20.88
N PRO A 54 46.89 -6.40 -20.97
CA PRO A 54 47.20 -5.59 -19.81
C PRO A 54 46.21 -5.93 -18.69
N PRO A 55 46.61 -5.85 -17.40
CA PRO A 55 45.65 -5.89 -16.32
C PRO A 55 44.57 -4.84 -16.59
N SER A 56 43.31 -5.21 -16.44
CA SER A 56 42.21 -4.24 -16.43
C SER A 56 42.53 -3.17 -15.39
N ASP A 57 42.60 -1.91 -15.82
CA ASP A 57 42.97 -0.79 -14.94
C ASP A 57 42.09 -0.79 -13.69
N ASN A 58 42.71 -0.93 -12.51
CA ASN A 58 42.07 -0.75 -11.21
C ASN A 58 41.64 0.73 -11.05
N ARG A 59 40.51 1.10 -11.65
CA ARG A 59 40.01 2.49 -11.70
C ARG A 59 39.37 2.98 -10.40
N TRP A 60 39.23 2.12 -9.40
CA TRP A 60 38.55 2.41 -8.14
C TRP A 60 39.47 2.32 -6.91
N GLY A 61 40.72 2.78 -7.07
CA GLY A 61 41.72 2.89 -5.99
C GLY A 61 42.36 4.28 -5.84
N ARG A 62 41.96 5.26 -6.65
CA ARG A 62 42.36 6.68 -6.55
C ARG A 62 41.21 7.60 -6.96
N GLN A 63 40.42 8.01 -5.98
CA GLN A 63 39.79 9.33 -6.01
C GLN A 63 40.69 10.28 -5.24
N ASP A 64 40.84 11.51 -5.74
CA ASP A 64 41.66 12.54 -5.13
C ASP A 64 41.14 12.89 -3.72
N GLU A 65 42.02 12.86 -2.71
CA GLU A 65 41.67 13.16 -1.30
C GLU A 65 41.33 14.65 -1.04
N ASP A 66 41.34 15.50 -2.08
CA ASP A 66 41.23 16.97 -2.00
C ASP A 66 39.85 17.54 -2.43
N GLN A 67 38.84 16.72 -2.75
CA GLN A 67 37.47 17.24 -2.95
C GLN A 67 36.76 17.45 -1.61
N PRO A 68 36.12 18.63 -1.37
CA PRO A 68 35.39 18.87 -0.14
C PRO A 68 34.20 17.91 -0.04
N GLN A 69 34.23 17.03 0.96
CA GLN A 69 33.17 16.07 1.23
C GLN A 69 31.86 16.80 1.56
N ILE A 70 30.90 16.78 0.62
CA ILE A 70 29.59 17.39 0.80
C ILE A 70 28.83 16.57 1.85
N ASP A 71 28.45 17.22 2.94
CA ASP A 71 27.62 16.60 3.99
C ASP A 71 26.17 16.50 3.51
N MET A 72 25.70 15.27 3.31
CA MET A 72 24.35 14.97 2.86
C MET A 72 23.35 14.79 4.01
N SER A 73 23.79 14.79 5.28
CA SER A 73 22.94 14.56 6.47
C SER A 73 21.83 15.61 6.65
N ALA A 74 22.05 16.83 6.15
CA ALA A 74 21.04 17.87 6.13
C ALA A 74 19.79 17.43 5.36
N THR A 75 19.96 16.78 4.20
CA THR A 75 18.88 16.44 3.26
C THR A 75 18.50 14.97 3.24
N HIS A 76 19.34 14.07 3.76
CA HIS A 76 19.17 12.61 3.71
C HIS A 76 19.47 11.95 5.07
N THR A 77 18.96 10.73 5.28
CA THR A 77 19.46 9.82 6.33
C THR A 77 20.67 9.07 5.77
N VAL A 78 21.87 9.29 6.31
CA VAL A 78 23.12 8.75 5.75
C VAL A 78 23.36 7.33 6.26
N LEU A 79 23.27 6.36 5.35
CA LEU A 79 23.49 4.94 5.61
C LEU A 79 24.97 4.57 5.46
N SER A 80 25.56 4.03 6.52
CA SER A 80 26.97 3.62 6.58
C SER A 80 27.09 2.10 6.72
N SER A 81 28.02 1.48 5.98
CA SER A 81 28.21 0.02 6.04
C SER A 81 28.71 -0.42 7.42
N VAL A 82 28.16 -1.51 7.96
CA VAL A 82 28.68 -2.12 9.18
C VAL A 82 29.98 -2.89 8.92
N SER A 83 30.18 -3.47 7.72
CA SER A 83 31.33 -4.32 7.40
C SER A 83 32.52 -3.62 6.75
N THR A 84 32.32 -2.63 5.88
CA THR A 84 33.45 -2.06 5.14
C THR A 84 34.31 -1.17 6.04
N PRO A 85 35.66 -1.19 5.87
CA PRO A 85 36.56 -0.37 6.69
C PRO A 85 36.38 1.14 6.51
N ASP A 86 35.91 1.57 5.34
CA ASP A 86 35.69 2.98 4.98
C ASP A 86 34.23 3.43 5.13
N LYS A 87 33.35 2.55 5.64
CA LYS A 87 31.91 2.78 5.85
C LYS A 87 31.10 3.03 4.57
N LYS A 88 31.68 2.77 3.40
CA LYS A 88 31.00 2.88 2.10
C LYS A 88 30.37 1.55 1.68
N TRP A 89 29.61 1.58 0.59
CA TRP A 89 29.08 0.40 -0.07
C TRP A 89 30.21 -0.51 -0.65
N PHE A 90 29.86 -1.77 -0.93
CA PHE A 90 30.74 -2.79 -1.50
C PHE A 90 30.32 -3.20 -2.92
N HIS A 91 31.29 -3.43 -3.80
CA HIS A 91 31.05 -3.89 -5.17
C HIS A 91 30.63 -5.38 -5.21
N ILE A 92 29.83 -5.78 -6.19
CA ILE A 92 29.40 -7.16 -6.39
C ILE A 92 30.01 -7.72 -7.68
N ASP A 93 30.96 -8.65 -7.56
CA ASP A 93 31.70 -9.21 -8.70
C ASP A 93 31.13 -10.54 -9.19
N PHE A 94 30.61 -10.52 -10.42
CA PHE A 94 30.14 -11.69 -11.18
C PHE A 94 31.25 -12.32 -12.04
N GLY A 95 32.47 -12.41 -11.53
CA GLY A 95 33.60 -13.08 -12.16
C GLY A 95 33.96 -12.50 -13.53
N GLY A 96 33.92 -11.17 -13.66
CA GLY A 96 34.18 -10.47 -14.92
C GLY A 96 33.02 -10.45 -15.93
N ARG A 97 31.79 -10.81 -15.52
CA ARG A 97 30.57 -10.48 -16.27
C ARG A 97 29.98 -9.17 -15.75
N HIS A 98 29.56 -8.28 -16.65
CA HIS A 98 28.78 -7.10 -16.28
C HIS A 98 27.37 -7.50 -15.87
N ALA A 99 26.85 -6.89 -14.80
CA ALA A 99 25.52 -7.16 -14.30
C ALA A 99 24.92 -5.92 -13.62
N ILE A 100 23.60 -5.86 -13.57
CA ILE A 100 22.82 -4.81 -12.90
C ILE A 100 21.71 -5.44 -12.06
N ASN A 101 21.08 -4.67 -11.18
CA ASN A 101 19.86 -5.06 -10.44
C ASN A 101 20.06 -6.31 -9.57
N PRO A 102 20.93 -6.22 -8.54
CA PRO A 102 21.36 -7.39 -7.79
C PRO A 102 20.31 -7.82 -6.78
N SER A 103 20.37 -9.09 -6.40
CA SER A 103 19.78 -9.62 -5.18
C SER A 103 20.82 -10.43 -4.43
N ILE A 104 20.82 -10.31 -3.10
CA ILE A 104 21.70 -11.03 -2.18
C ILE A 104 20.81 -11.77 -1.20
N ILE A 105 20.97 -13.08 -1.01
CA ILE A 105 20.27 -13.82 0.06
C ILE A 105 21.26 -14.73 0.83
N PRO A 106 21.08 -14.95 2.15
CA PRO A 106 21.88 -15.91 2.91
C PRO A 106 21.84 -17.31 2.29
N HIS A 107 23.00 -17.94 2.10
CA HIS A 107 23.07 -19.33 1.63
C HIS A 107 22.41 -20.25 2.68
N PRO A 108 21.55 -21.23 2.31
CA PRO A 108 20.77 -22.01 3.26
C PRO A 108 21.60 -22.76 4.31
N GLU A 109 22.84 -23.15 3.98
CA GLU A 109 23.73 -23.96 4.84
C GLU A 109 25.08 -23.30 5.17
N GLN A 110 25.44 -22.31 4.37
CA GLN A 110 26.74 -21.64 4.21
C GLN A 110 26.90 -20.46 5.17
N PRO A 111 27.45 -20.53 6.41
CA PRO A 111 27.66 -19.29 7.17
C PRO A 111 28.69 -18.41 6.45
N ASN A 112 28.47 -17.09 6.44
CA ASN A 112 29.29 -16.12 5.70
C ASN A 112 29.38 -16.39 4.18
N THR A 113 28.34 -17.02 3.61
CA THR A 113 28.18 -17.25 2.17
C THR A 113 26.78 -16.82 1.76
N TRP A 114 26.65 -16.21 0.59
CA TRP A 114 25.40 -15.70 0.07
C TRP A 114 25.17 -16.18 -1.35
N ILE A 115 23.92 -16.43 -1.73
CA ILE A 115 23.55 -16.58 -3.13
C ILE A 115 23.32 -15.18 -3.66
N ILE A 116 24.05 -14.79 -4.70
CA ILE A 116 23.83 -13.53 -5.41
C ILE A 116 23.27 -13.78 -6.80
N THR A 117 22.33 -12.94 -7.22
CA THR A 117 21.81 -12.88 -8.59
C THR A 117 21.82 -11.47 -9.12
N ALA A 118 21.86 -11.30 -10.43
CA ALA A 118 21.76 -10.00 -11.10
C ALA A 118 21.46 -10.18 -12.59
N GLN A 119 20.78 -9.21 -13.19
CA GLN A 119 20.52 -9.17 -14.62
C GLN A 119 21.85 -9.05 -15.38
N LEU A 120 22.14 -9.99 -16.29
CA LEU A 120 23.28 -9.91 -17.19
C LEU A 120 23.20 -8.64 -18.06
N HIS A 121 24.15 -7.72 -17.86
CA HIS A 121 24.30 -6.55 -18.70
C HIS A 121 25.23 -6.84 -19.88
N LYS A 122 24.89 -6.30 -21.06
CA LYS A 122 25.72 -6.39 -22.28
C LYS A 122 25.95 -4.97 -22.81
N PRO A 123 27.17 -4.42 -22.70
CA PRO A 123 27.47 -3.08 -23.19
C PRO A 123 27.12 -2.91 -24.68
N SER A 124 26.57 -1.75 -25.03
CA SER A 124 26.02 -1.43 -26.35
C SER A 124 27.05 -1.36 -27.51
N ASP A 125 28.34 -1.52 -27.22
CA ASP A 125 29.44 -1.46 -28.20
C ASP A 125 29.52 -2.67 -29.14
N GLN A 126 28.80 -3.76 -28.86
CA GLN A 126 28.68 -4.85 -29.82
C GLN A 126 27.58 -4.56 -30.84
N ARG A 127 27.90 -4.74 -32.14
CA ARG A 127 27.05 -4.41 -33.31
C ARG A 127 25.77 -5.26 -33.47
N THR A 128 25.27 -5.82 -32.38
CA THR A 128 24.13 -6.72 -32.27
C THR A 128 23.40 -6.39 -30.98
N SER A 129 22.28 -5.66 -31.09
CA SER A 129 21.34 -5.52 -29.99
C SER A 129 20.79 -6.89 -29.61
N SER A 130 21.26 -7.42 -28.47
CA SER A 130 20.80 -8.70 -27.92
C SER A 130 19.40 -8.53 -27.38
N VAL A 131 18.41 -9.13 -28.02
CA VAL A 131 17.04 -9.21 -27.50
C VAL A 131 16.89 -10.25 -26.36
N TRP A 132 17.98 -10.98 -26.09
CA TRP A 132 18.05 -12.00 -25.04
C TRP A 132 18.55 -11.42 -23.72
N PHE A 133 17.74 -11.60 -22.69
CA PHE A 133 17.96 -11.24 -21.29
C PHE A 133 18.10 -12.50 -20.45
N ALA A 134 18.89 -12.42 -19.38
CA ALA A 134 19.12 -13.53 -18.47
C ALA A 134 19.59 -13.04 -17.11
N GLU A 135 19.26 -13.80 -16.08
CA GLU A 135 19.76 -13.61 -14.73
C GLU A 135 21.02 -14.44 -14.52
N LEU A 136 22.03 -13.84 -13.88
CA LEU A 136 23.19 -14.54 -13.37
C LEU A 136 22.92 -15.07 -11.97
N VAL A 137 23.59 -16.15 -11.58
CA VAL A 137 23.57 -16.69 -10.21
C VAL A 137 24.91 -17.32 -9.84
N CYS A 138 25.35 -17.10 -8.61
CA CYS A 138 26.48 -17.81 -7.99
C CYS A 138 26.40 -17.79 -6.46
N ASP A 139 27.11 -18.71 -5.81
CA ASP A 139 27.49 -18.55 -4.40
C ASP A 139 28.64 -17.55 -4.33
N ALA A 140 28.59 -16.62 -3.36
CA ALA A 140 29.52 -15.53 -3.20
C ALA A 140 29.96 -15.32 -1.74
N VAL A 141 31.16 -14.76 -1.59
CA VAL A 141 31.80 -14.46 -0.29
C VAL A 141 32.45 -13.08 -0.33
N PHE A 142 32.56 -12.45 0.83
CA PHE A 142 33.33 -11.21 0.96
C PHE A 142 34.83 -11.43 0.77
N ARG A 143 35.46 -10.50 0.05
CA ARG A 143 36.89 -10.40 -0.24
C ARG A 143 37.35 -8.95 0.01
N ASP A 144 38.66 -8.72 -0.07
CA ASP A 144 39.26 -7.37 -0.05
C ASP A 144 38.86 -6.51 1.17
N ASP A 145 38.93 -7.15 2.34
CA ASP A 145 38.46 -6.65 3.66
C ASP A 145 36.97 -6.27 3.70
N GLY A 146 36.13 -6.95 2.90
CA GLY A 146 34.68 -6.69 2.83
C GLY A 146 34.27 -5.71 1.74
N ARG A 147 35.20 -5.15 0.96
CA ARG A 147 34.91 -4.19 -0.12
C ARG A 147 34.30 -4.83 -1.37
N THR A 148 34.37 -6.15 -1.50
CA THR A 148 33.83 -6.87 -2.66
C THR A 148 33.13 -8.15 -2.23
N LEU A 149 31.89 -8.35 -2.68
CA LEU A 149 31.13 -9.59 -2.58
C LEU A 149 31.25 -10.31 -3.93
N GLY A 150 32.13 -11.30 -4.02
CA GLY A 150 32.49 -11.92 -5.30
C GLY A 150 32.12 -13.41 -5.38
N CYS A 151 31.70 -13.84 -6.57
CA CYS A 151 31.40 -15.26 -6.84
C CYS A 151 32.58 -16.19 -6.47
N ILE A 152 32.28 -17.34 -5.86
CA ILE A 152 33.24 -18.42 -5.60
C ILE A 152 33.63 -19.11 -6.91
N ASP A 153 32.62 -19.55 -7.67
CA ASP A 153 32.72 -20.17 -8.98
C ASP A 153 32.18 -19.23 -10.08
N PRO A 154 32.59 -19.36 -11.36
CA PRO A 154 32.06 -18.52 -12.44
C PRO A 154 30.52 -18.57 -12.50
N PRO A 155 29.83 -17.43 -12.61
CA PRO A 155 28.37 -17.40 -12.49
C PRO A 155 27.68 -18.14 -13.63
N LEU A 156 26.62 -18.84 -13.24
CA LEU A 156 25.72 -19.55 -14.13
C LEU A 156 24.61 -18.62 -14.59
N ILE A 157 23.91 -19.01 -15.66
CA ILE A 157 22.62 -18.42 -16.04
C ILE A 157 21.55 -19.14 -15.23
N LEU A 158 20.73 -18.39 -14.49
CA LEU A 158 19.57 -18.93 -13.80
C LEU A 158 18.58 -19.48 -14.85
N PRO A 159 18.17 -20.77 -14.79
CA PRO A 159 17.46 -21.47 -15.86
C PRO A 159 15.95 -21.13 -15.90
N ILE A 160 15.61 -19.84 -15.85
CA ILE A 160 14.25 -19.34 -16.09
C ILE A 160 13.94 -19.49 -17.58
N ALA A 161 12.82 -20.14 -17.90
CA ALA A 161 12.38 -20.28 -19.28
C ALA A 161 11.87 -18.94 -19.84
N ALA A 162 12.19 -18.66 -21.11
CA ALA A 162 11.58 -17.54 -21.82
C ALA A 162 10.07 -17.78 -22.00
N THR A 163 9.25 -16.79 -21.68
CA THR A 163 7.80 -16.85 -21.82
C THR A 163 7.35 -16.44 -23.22
N ILE A 164 6.13 -16.80 -23.61
CA ILE A 164 5.55 -16.45 -24.92
C ILE A 164 4.25 -15.71 -24.66
N GLY A 165 4.30 -14.38 -24.71
CA GLY A 165 3.12 -13.53 -24.59
C GLY A 165 2.33 -13.38 -25.90
N ASP A 166 1.16 -12.74 -25.83
CA ASP A 166 0.44 -12.36 -27.06
C ASP A 166 1.05 -11.07 -27.64
N SER A 167 1.71 -11.20 -28.80
CA SER A 167 2.29 -10.06 -29.53
C SER A 167 1.28 -8.96 -29.88
N ASN A 168 -0.02 -9.27 -29.94
CA ASN A 168 -1.08 -8.28 -30.18
C ASN A 168 -1.28 -7.32 -28.99
N ASN A 169 -0.80 -7.66 -27.79
CA ASN A 169 -0.80 -6.75 -26.64
C ASN A 169 0.34 -5.72 -26.72
N CYS A 170 1.45 -6.06 -27.38
CA CYS A 170 2.64 -5.22 -27.53
C CYS A 170 2.57 -4.35 -28.81
N VAL A 171 1.71 -3.33 -28.79
CA VAL A 171 1.49 -2.42 -29.93
C VAL A 171 2.04 -1.02 -29.72
N GLY A 172 2.26 -0.29 -30.82
CA GLY A 172 2.76 1.09 -30.79
C GLY A 172 4.12 1.18 -30.12
N ASP A 173 4.24 2.10 -29.17
CA ASP A 173 5.49 2.36 -28.43
C ASP A 173 5.95 1.17 -27.57
N LEU A 174 5.07 0.21 -27.28
CA LEU A 174 5.41 -1.02 -26.54
C LEU A 174 5.89 -2.19 -27.44
N SER A 175 5.92 -1.99 -28.76
CA SER A 175 6.28 -3.05 -29.72
C SER A 175 7.70 -3.64 -29.53
N PHE A 176 8.62 -2.91 -28.90
CA PHE A 176 9.95 -3.44 -28.58
C PHE A 176 9.92 -4.57 -27.54
N PHE A 177 8.96 -4.57 -26.60
CA PHE A 177 8.80 -5.64 -25.62
C PHE A 177 8.41 -6.97 -26.29
N ALA A 178 7.78 -6.95 -27.47
CA ALA A 178 7.49 -8.16 -28.25
C ALA A 178 8.75 -8.90 -28.73
N LEU A 179 9.91 -8.25 -28.70
CA LEU A 179 11.20 -8.85 -29.03
C LEU A 179 11.91 -9.49 -27.84
N ASN A 180 11.47 -9.21 -26.60
CA ASN A 180 12.11 -9.72 -25.38
C ASN A 180 12.20 -11.25 -25.37
N VAL A 181 13.35 -11.78 -24.96
CA VAL A 181 13.54 -13.22 -24.74
C VAL A 181 14.20 -13.42 -23.38
N GLY A 182 13.44 -13.90 -22.40
CA GLY A 182 13.92 -14.25 -21.05
C GLY A 182 13.34 -13.39 -19.92
N PRO A 183 13.85 -13.56 -18.69
CA PRO A 183 13.51 -12.73 -17.54
C PRO A 183 14.17 -11.35 -17.62
N HIS A 184 13.46 -10.33 -17.13
CA HIS A 184 13.95 -8.96 -16.95
C HIS A 184 13.86 -8.53 -15.48
N ASP A 185 14.87 -7.84 -14.96
CA ASP A 185 14.93 -7.26 -13.60
C ASP A 185 14.46 -8.22 -12.49
N ALA A 186 15.03 -9.42 -12.42
CA ALA A 186 14.62 -10.37 -11.38
C ALA A 186 15.07 -9.92 -9.98
N ARG A 187 14.18 -10.09 -9.01
CA ARG A 187 14.47 -9.94 -7.57
C ARG A 187 14.40 -11.31 -6.91
N VAL A 188 15.44 -11.69 -6.19
CA VAL A 188 15.54 -12.95 -5.44
C VAL A 188 15.51 -12.67 -3.95
N PHE A 189 14.59 -13.33 -3.24
CA PHE A 189 14.29 -13.01 -1.85
C PHE A 189 13.71 -14.22 -1.10
N TYR A 190 13.87 -14.26 0.22
CA TYR A 190 13.20 -15.25 1.07
C TYR A 190 11.76 -14.81 1.38
N GLY A 191 10.80 -15.70 1.15
CA GLY A 191 9.54 -15.71 1.90
C GLY A 191 9.69 -16.47 3.23
N PRO A 192 8.61 -16.63 4.02
CA PRO A 192 8.66 -17.32 5.31
C PRO A 192 9.25 -18.74 5.21
N ASP A 193 8.77 -19.53 4.25
CA ASP A 193 9.13 -20.94 4.12
C ASP A 193 10.24 -21.18 3.09
N ALA A 194 10.13 -20.57 1.91
CA ALA A 194 11.00 -20.79 0.75
C ALA A 194 11.49 -19.47 0.11
N PRO A 195 12.63 -19.48 -0.62
CA PRO A 195 13.06 -18.39 -1.48
C PRO A 195 12.37 -18.42 -2.85
N TYR A 196 12.11 -17.23 -3.38
CA TYR A 196 11.47 -17.01 -4.66
C TYR A 196 12.30 -16.07 -5.53
N THR A 197 12.13 -16.20 -6.84
CA THR A 197 12.51 -15.18 -7.83
C THR A 197 11.23 -14.56 -8.40
N ILE A 198 11.18 -13.23 -8.45
CA ILE A 198 10.10 -12.47 -9.12
C ILE A 198 10.71 -11.62 -10.24
N TYR A 199 10.25 -11.80 -11.48
CA TYR A 199 10.90 -11.26 -12.67
C TYR A 199 9.87 -10.80 -13.71
N GLY A 200 10.23 -9.83 -14.53
CA GLY A 200 9.42 -9.37 -15.65
C GLY A 200 9.59 -10.31 -16.85
N SER A 201 8.53 -10.60 -17.59
CA SER A 201 8.64 -11.29 -18.88
C SER A 201 7.40 -11.05 -19.75
N ASN A 202 7.38 -11.59 -20.96
CA ASN A 202 6.22 -11.48 -21.85
C ASN A 202 4.98 -12.12 -21.23
N SER A 203 3.83 -11.48 -21.41
CA SER A 203 2.60 -11.78 -20.67
C SER A 203 1.51 -12.39 -21.55
N HIS A 204 0.71 -13.30 -20.98
CA HIS A 204 -0.49 -13.79 -21.64
C HIS A 204 -1.67 -12.81 -21.55
N PHE A 205 -1.69 -11.96 -20.52
CA PHE A 205 -2.80 -11.04 -20.22
C PHE A 205 -2.55 -9.60 -20.71
N THR A 206 -1.29 -9.17 -20.77
CA THR A 206 -0.86 -7.84 -21.20
C THR A 206 0.37 -7.95 -22.12
N CYS A 207 1.09 -6.86 -22.41
CA CYS A 207 2.31 -6.94 -23.23
C CYS A 207 3.47 -7.56 -22.45
N PHE A 208 3.68 -7.06 -21.23
CA PHE A 208 4.77 -7.43 -20.35
C PHE A 208 4.26 -7.49 -18.91
N GLY A 209 4.56 -8.58 -18.21
CA GLY A 209 3.94 -8.90 -16.93
C GLY A 209 4.92 -9.46 -15.91
N GLN A 210 4.46 -9.57 -14.66
CA GLN A 210 5.27 -10.04 -13.55
C GLN A 210 5.05 -11.54 -13.32
N TRP A 211 6.14 -12.29 -13.22
CA TRP A 211 6.17 -13.74 -13.00
C TRP A 211 6.89 -14.06 -11.69
N ILE A 212 6.50 -15.15 -11.04
CA ILE A 212 7.16 -15.69 -9.84
C ILE A 212 7.53 -17.17 -10.02
N GLN A 213 8.65 -17.59 -9.42
CA GLN A 213 9.03 -19.00 -9.32
C GLN A 213 9.79 -19.31 -8.01
N ASP A 214 9.62 -20.51 -7.47
CA ASP A 214 10.47 -21.12 -6.44
C ASP A 214 11.93 -21.11 -6.93
N LEU A 215 12.84 -20.49 -6.17
CA LEU A 215 14.26 -20.40 -6.55
C LEU A 215 14.96 -21.77 -6.45
N ARG A 216 14.53 -22.62 -5.52
CA ARG A 216 15.22 -23.86 -5.15
C ARG A 216 15.42 -24.84 -6.32
N PRO A 217 14.45 -25.09 -7.24
CA PRO A 217 14.68 -25.90 -8.44
C PRO A 217 15.52 -25.22 -9.54
N LEU A 218 15.82 -23.92 -9.43
CA LEU A 218 16.60 -23.16 -10.42
C LEU A 218 18.11 -23.13 -10.10
N VAL A 219 18.51 -23.54 -8.90
CA VAL A 219 19.90 -23.54 -8.43
C VAL A 219 20.30 -24.91 -7.90
N ASP A 220 21.59 -25.12 -7.64
CA ASP A 220 22.07 -26.33 -6.94
C ASP A 220 21.75 -26.21 -5.44
N TRP A 221 20.47 -26.37 -5.10
CA TRP A 221 19.94 -26.15 -3.75
C TRP A 221 20.43 -27.24 -2.79
N LYS A 222 21.41 -26.88 -1.95
CA LYS A 222 22.17 -27.80 -1.09
C LYS A 222 21.35 -28.54 -0.02
N ARG A 223 20.06 -28.24 0.13
CA ARG A 223 19.10 -28.99 0.96
C ARG A 223 18.07 -29.75 0.13
N PRO A 224 18.35 -30.98 -0.34
CA PRO A 224 17.42 -31.77 -1.13
C PRO A 224 16.07 -32.06 -0.44
N MET A 225 16.05 -32.12 0.89
CA MET A 225 14.81 -32.33 1.66
C MET A 225 13.83 -31.16 1.54
N ASP A 226 14.33 -29.92 1.39
CA ASP A 226 13.48 -28.73 1.19
C ASP A 226 12.69 -28.86 -0.14
N LEU A 227 13.30 -29.49 -1.16
CA LEU A 227 12.68 -29.69 -2.47
C LEU A 227 11.50 -30.67 -2.45
N LEU A 228 11.27 -31.40 -1.36
CA LEU A 228 10.11 -32.28 -1.19
C LEU A 228 8.85 -31.52 -0.75
N TYR A 229 9.02 -30.32 -0.18
CA TYR A 229 7.92 -29.47 0.27
C TYR A 229 7.64 -28.39 -0.79
N ASP A 230 6.48 -28.51 -1.42
CA ASP A 230 5.94 -27.49 -2.31
C ASP A 230 5.30 -26.37 -1.49
N HIS A 231 5.86 -25.16 -1.58
CA HIS A 231 5.34 -23.95 -0.94
C HIS A 231 4.63 -23.03 -1.95
N GLY A 232 4.31 -23.56 -3.14
CA GLY A 232 3.76 -22.80 -4.26
C GLY A 232 4.82 -22.38 -5.27
N PHE A 233 4.36 -21.98 -6.46
CA PHE A 233 5.19 -21.40 -7.53
C PHE A 233 6.36 -22.28 -7.99
N ARG A 234 6.26 -23.61 -7.82
CA ARG A 234 7.29 -24.58 -8.25
C ARG A 234 7.68 -24.46 -9.73
N GLN A 235 6.73 -24.00 -10.55
CA GLN A 235 6.92 -23.60 -11.94
C GLN A 235 6.68 -22.09 -12.07
N ALA A 236 7.29 -21.48 -13.09
CA ALA A 236 7.04 -20.09 -13.48
C ALA A 236 5.53 -19.81 -13.56
N THR A 237 5.06 -18.88 -12.73
CA THR A 237 3.63 -18.56 -12.56
C THR A 237 3.42 -17.07 -12.82
N GLU A 238 2.51 -16.73 -13.73
CA GLU A 238 2.19 -15.34 -14.07
C GLU A 238 1.26 -14.71 -13.02
N LEU A 239 1.71 -13.62 -12.41
CA LEU A 239 0.92 -12.84 -11.47
C LEU A 239 -0.01 -11.91 -12.26
N HIS A 240 -1.32 -12.06 -12.07
CA HIS A 240 -2.31 -11.31 -12.84
C HIS A 240 -3.45 -10.79 -11.93
N ARG A 241 -3.63 -9.46 -11.96
CA ARG A 241 -4.69 -8.75 -11.22
C ARG A 241 -6.02 -8.77 -11.96
N PRO A 242 -7.16 -8.52 -11.30
CA PRO A 242 -8.43 -8.36 -11.99
C PRO A 242 -8.39 -7.16 -12.96
N LEU A 243 -9.25 -7.15 -13.97
CA LEU A 243 -9.36 -6.01 -14.89
C LEU A 243 -9.66 -4.71 -14.13
N PRO A 244 -9.06 -3.56 -14.53
CA PRO A 244 -8.22 -3.38 -15.73
C PRO A 244 -6.73 -3.73 -15.52
N PHE A 245 -6.15 -4.39 -16.51
CA PHE A 245 -4.70 -4.59 -16.59
C PHE A 245 -4.00 -3.29 -17.00
N SER A 246 -2.78 -3.05 -16.48
CA SER A 246 -1.84 -2.10 -17.08
C SER A 246 -1.27 -2.70 -18.38
N ALA A 247 -0.83 -1.86 -19.31
CA ALA A 247 -0.17 -2.33 -20.54
C ALA A 247 1.23 -2.94 -20.28
N VAL A 248 1.84 -2.61 -19.14
CA VAL A 248 3.03 -3.24 -18.57
C VAL A 248 2.80 -3.37 -17.07
N GLU A 249 2.82 -4.60 -16.56
CA GLU A 249 2.80 -4.87 -15.11
C GLU A 249 4.24 -5.20 -14.67
N LYS A 250 4.80 -4.40 -13.77
CA LYS A 250 6.20 -4.50 -13.33
C LYS A 250 6.37 -3.99 -11.89
N ASN A 251 7.51 -4.30 -11.28
CA ASN A 251 7.91 -3.86 -9.94
C ASN A 251 6.95 -4.29 -8.82
N TRP A 252 6.15 -5.35 -9.03
CA TRP A 252 5.35 -5.92 -7.96
C TRP A 252 6.27 -6.65 -6.96
N PHE A 253 5.85 -6.72 -5.70
CA PHE A 253 6.51 -7.53 -4.68
C PHE A 253 5.50 -8.30 -3.84
N LEU A 254 5.94 -9.43 -3.26
CA LEU A 254 5.14 -10.20 -2.32
C LEU A 254 5.42 -9.75 -0.88
N PHE A 255 4.40 -9.89 -0.03
CA PHE A 255 4.51 -9.85 1.43
C PHE A 255 3.59 -10.91 2.05
N TRP A 256 3.81 -11.22 3.33
CA TRP A 256 3.07 -12.28 4.03
C TRP A 256 2.50 -11.76 5.36
N ASP A 257 1.29 -12.20 5.70
CA ASP A 257 0.69 -11.93 7.01
C ASP A 257 1.20 -12.89 8.10
N ALA A 258 0.73 -12.71 9.34
CA ALA A 258 1.11 -13.52 10.49
C ALA A 258 0.75 -15.03 10.35
N THR A 259 -0.12 -15.39 9.41
CA THR A 259 -0.54 -16.78 9.15
C THR A 259 0.24 -17.44 7.99
N GLY A 260 1.13 -16.69 7.33
CA GLY A 260 1.84 -17.16 6.14
C GLY A 260 1.02 -17.04 4.85
N GLN A 261 -0.11 -16.33 4.85
CA GLN A 261 -0.83 -16.03 3.62
C GLN A 261 -0.06 -15.00 2.79
N ALA A 262 0.20 -15.32 1.52
CA ALA A 262 0.83 -14.41 0.56
C ALA A 262 -0.13 -13.32 0.07
N TYR A 263 0.41 -12.13 -0.09
CA TYR A 263 -0.21 -10.97 -0.73
C TYR A 263 0.79 -10.38 -1.72
N VAL A 264 0.28 -9.63 -2.70
CA VAL A 264 1.11 -8.89 -3.65
C VAL A 264 0.78 -7.40 -3.58
N HIS A 265 1.81 -6.58 -3.60
CA HIS A 265 1.75 -5.13 -3.67
C HIS A 265 2.23 -4.70 -5.04
N TYR A 266 1.41 -3.95 -5.77
CA TYR A 266 1.64 -3.72 -7.21
C TYR A 266 1.56 -2.25 -7.66
N ASP A 267 0.96 -1.37 -6.87
CA ASP A 267 1.10 0.08 -7.04
C ASP A 267 1.35 0.75 -5.66
N VAL A 268 2.24 1.75 -5.59
CA VAL A 268 2.45 2.59 -4.38
C VAL A 268 1.90 4.01 -4.53
N SER A 269 1.82 4.49 -5.78
CA SER A 269 1.43 5.84 -6.17
C SER A 269 0.88 5.78 -7.60
N PRO A 270 -0.16 6.57 -7.98
CA PRO A 270 -0.80 7.64 -7.21
C PRO A 270 -1.72 7.14 -6.08
N ASN A 271 -2.07 5.85 -6.08
CA ASN A 271 -2.72 5.18 -4.96
C ASN A 271 -1.91 3.95 -4.61
N ARG A 272 -1.85 3.61 -3.32
CA ARG A 272 -1.35 2.31 -2.86
C ARG A 272 -2.35 1.23 -3.25
N VAL A 273 -1.89 0.10 -3.78
CA VAL A 273 -2.74 -1.02 -4.21
C VAL A 273 -2.05 -2.35 -3.90
N PHE A 274 -2.76 -3.20 -3.16
CA PHE A 274 -2.30 -4.54 -2.78
C PHE A 274 -3.48 -5.50 -2.63
N ALA A 275 -3.26 -6.78 -2.87
CA ALA A 275 -4.30 -7.79 -2.84
C ALA A 275 -3.78 -9.17 -2.39
N LYS A 276 -4.71 -10.03 -1.97
CA LYS A 276 -4.42 -11.42 -1.64
C LYS A 276 -3.91 -12.17 -2.88
N LEU A 277 -2.85 -12.96 -2.73
CA LEU A 277 -2.32 -13.80 -3.82
C LEU A 277 -2.75 -15.26 -3.63
N ASP A 278 -3.29 -15.86 -4.68
CA ASP A 278 -3.52 -17.30 -4.78
C ASP A 278 -2.28 -18.02 -5.36
N PRO A 279 -1.97 -19.27 -4.94
CA PRO A 279 -0.85 -20.04 -5.50
C PRO A 279 -0.90 -20.28 -7.01
N SER A 280 -2.06 -20.10 -7.67
CA SER A 280 -2.19 -20.13 -9.14
C SER A 280 -1.69 -18.86 -9.85
N GLY A 281 -1.26 -17.83 -9.12
CA GLY A 281 -0.90 -16.51 -9.68
C GLY A 281 -2.07 -15.54 -9.82
N LEU A 282 -3.31 -16.01 -9.58
CA LEU A 282 -4.48 -15.14 -9.55
C LEU A 282 -4.40 -14.20 -8.35
N VAL A 283 -4.41 -12.90 -8.63
CA VAL A 283 -4.43 -11.85 -7.63
C VAL A 283 -5.88 -11.43 -7.35
N GLY A 284 -6.21 -11.28 -6.07
CA GLY A 284 -7.55 -10.93 -5.61
C GLY A 284 -7.94 -9.46 -5.89
N PRO A 285 -9.12 -9.02 -5.40
CA PRO A 285 -9.49 -7.62 -5.42
C PRO A 285 -8.57 -6.79 -4.51
N ASP A 286 -8.40 -5.52 -4.87
CA ASP A 286 -7.65 -4.54 -4.08
C ASP A 286 -8.19 -4.39 -2.65
N LEU A 287 -7.27 -4.46 -1.68
CA LEU A 287 -7.51 -4.37 -0.24
C LEU A 287 -7.05 -3.02 0.35
N ALA A 288 -6.28 -2.21 -0.38
CA ALA A 288 -5.80 -0.91 0.09
C ALA A 288 -6.91 0.07 0.51
N PRO A 289 -8.14 0.06 -0.08
CA PRO A 289 -9.25 0.87 0.40
C PRO A 289 -9.62 0.65 1.88
N LEU A 290 -9.29 -0.52 2.44
CA LEU A 290 -9.49 -0.83 3.87
C LEU A 290 -8.56 -0.05 4.80
N ALA A 291 -7.37 0.33 4.32
CA ALA A 291 -6.40 1.16 5.04
C ALA A 291 -6.41 2.64 4.62
N SER A 292 -7.12 2.99 3.54
CA SER A 292 -7.09 4.32 2.91
C SER A 292 -7.32 5.52 3.84
N SER A 293 -8.05 5.37 4.95
CA SER A 293 -8.27 6.46 5.91
C SER A 293 -7.03 6.87 6.68
N THR A 294 -6.11 5.95 6.96
CA THR A 294 -4.80 6.22 7.59
C THR A 294 -3.74 6.45 6.52
N ASP A 295 -3.72 5.60 5.50
CA ASP A 295 -2.69 5.60 4.46
C ASP A 295 -2.69 6.91 3.68
N ASN A 296 -3.85 7.47 3.32
CA ASN A 296 -3.91 8.74 2.59
C ASN A 296 -3.33 9.91 3.40
N ILE A 297 -3.43 9.88 4.73
CA ILE A 297 -2.83 10.93 5.58
C ILE A 297 -1.31 10.77 5.58
N CYS A 298 -0.80 9.55 5.79
CA CYS A 298 0.63 9.28 5.80
C CYS A 298 1.27 9.58 4.43
N LEU A 299 0.66 9.07 3.35
CA LEU A 299 1.15 9.29 1.98
C LEU A 299 1.10 10.78 1.60
N GLN A 300 0.06 11.53 1.99
CA GLN A 300 0.00 12.97 1.70
C GLN A 300 1.07 13.79 2.43
N HIS A 301 1.51 13.36 3.62
CA HIS A 301 2.54 14.07 4.39
C HIS A 301 3.97 13.65 4.05
N HIS A 302 4.18 12.37 3.69
CA HIS A 302 5.51 11.77 3.57
C HIS A 302 5.90 11.29 2.16
N LEU A 303 4.98 11.21 1.19
CA LEU A 303 5.41 11.00 -0.20
C LEU A 303 6.08 12.29 -0.73
N PRO A 304 7.20 12.17 -1.47
CA PRO A 304 7.82 13.30 -2.14
C PRO A 304 6.86 13.96 -3.15
N THR A 305 6.70 15.28 -3.01
CA THR A 305 5.92 16.09 -3.96
C THR A 305 6.62 16.13 -5.30
N LEU A 306 5.99 15.52 -6.33
CA LEU A 306 6.44 15.60 -7.70
C LEU A 306 6.35 17.04 -8.21
N LYS A 307 7.48 17.64 -8.60
CA LYS A 307 7.51 19.02 -9.13
C LYS A 307 7.01 19.08 -10.56
N ASP A 308 7.37 18.07 -11.36
CA ASP A 308 6.98 17.92 -12.74
C ASP A 308 6.58 16.46 -13.00
N PRO A 309 5.27 16.14 -13.08
CA PRO A 309 4.80 14.77 -13.33
C PRO A 309 5.16 14.19 -14.70
N GLU A 310 5.72 14.96 -15.65
CA GLU A 310 6.25 14.41 -16.91
C GLU A 310 7.66 13.84 -16.73
N PHE A 311 8.44 14.35 -15.77
CA PHE A 311 9.83 13.97 -15.52
C PHE A 311 10.08 13.33 -14.14
N GLU A 312 9.10 13.36 -13.22
CA GLU A 312 9.21 12.83 -11.87
C GLU A 312 8.10 11.81 -11.57
N SER A 313 8.45 10.75 -10.83
CA SER A 313 7.54 9.66 -10.50
C SER A 313 7.94 8.94 -9.21
N ILE A 314 7.00 8.25 -8.56
CA ILE A 314 7.28 7.38 -7.42
C ILE A 314 7.26 5.92 -7.90
N HIS A 315 8.35 5.19 -7.67
CA HIS A 315 8.55 3.81 -8.09
C HIS A 315 8.59 2.87 -6.88
N GLN A 316 7.89 1.73 -6.96
CA GLN A 316 8.26 0.56 -6.15
C GLN A 316 9.66 0.08 -6.56
N ALA A 317 10.48 -0.24 -5.57
CA ALA A 317 11.90 -0.51 -5.75
C ALA A 317 12.30 -1.94 -5.41
N THR A 318 11.85 -2.44 -4.25
CA THR A 318 12.41 -3.65 -3.61
C THR A 318 11.35 -4.73 -3.37
N ASN A 319 11.81 -5.93 -3.00
CA ASN A 319 10.98 -6.91 -2.29
C ASN A 319 10.66 -6.42 -0.86
N SER A 320 9.82 -7.18 -0.12
CA SER A 320 9.57 -6.89 1.29
C SER A 320 10.38 -7.78 2.25
N LEU A 321 10.42 -7.37 3.53
CA LEU A 321 10.88 -8.16 4.68
C LEU A 321 9.91 -7.98 5.86
N SER A 322 9.82 -8.95 6.76
CA SER A 322 9.14 -8.79 8.05
C SER A 322 10.15 -8.34 9.12
N ILE A 323 9.86 -7.27 9.86
CA ILE A 323 10.74 -6.69 10.87
C ILE A 323 10.03 -6.52 12.21
N THR A 324 10.64 -6.96 13.31
CA THR A 324 10.20 -6.68 14.69
C THR A 324 10.97 -5.49 15.25
N LEU A 325 10.25 -4.49 15.80
CA LEU A 325 10.83 -3.19 16.20
C LEU A 325 11.49 -3.18 17.60
N CYS A 326 11.58 -4.32 18.29
CA CYS A 326 12.44 -4.48 19.47
C CYS A 326 13.70 -5.26 19.11
N SER A 327 14.73 -5.19 19.96
CA SER A 327 16.02 -5.86 19.74
C SER A 327 15.93 -7.37 19.95
N ARG A 328 16.55 -8.16 19.08
CA ARG A 328 16.73 -9.61 19.23
C ARG A 328 17.49 -9.97 20.51
N SER A 329 18.37 -9.09 20.98
CA SER A 329 19.13 -9.29 22.23
C SER A 329 18.29 -9.14 23.50
N ASP A 330 17.11 -8.53 23.41
CA ASP A 330 16.17 -8.42 24.53
C ASP A 330 15.37 -9.72 24.70
N LEU A 331 15.58 -10.42 25.81
CA LEU A 331 14.91 -11.68 26.12
C LEU A 331 13.39 -11.55 26.31
N SER A 332 12.87 -10.33 26.49
CA SER A 332 11.44 -10.04 26.54
C SER A 332 10.83 -9.68 25.17
N CYS A 333 11.66 -9.48 24.15
CA CYS A 333 11.23 -9.16 22.80
C CYS A 333 10.68 -10.41 22.08
N HIS A 334 9.37 -10.47 21.93
CA HIS A 334 8.67 -11.49 21.16
C HIS A 334 7.94 -10.84 19.95
N PRO A 335 8.00 -11.45 18.75
CA PRO A 335 7.25 -10.98 17.60
C PRO A 335 5.73 -11.08 17.83
N THR A 336 5.03 -9.98 17.60
CA THR A 336 3.57 -9.83 17.73
C THR A 336 3.05 -8.92 16.62
N ASP A 337 1.76 -8.93 16.34
CA ASP A 337 1.18 -8.04 15.32
C ASP A 337 1.22 -6.55 15.71
N ALA A 338 1.55 -6.24 16.97
CA ALA A 338 1.70 -4.87 17.46
C ALA A 338 3.14 -4.31 17.31
N ASN A 339 4.16 -5.18 17.22
CA ASN A 339 5.57 -4.79 17.08
C ASN A 339 6.27 -5.35 15.84
N THR A 340 5.61 -6.20 15.04
CA THR A 340 6.12 -6.75 13.79
C THR A 340 5.41 -6.15 12.57
N PHE A 341 6.20 -5.58 11.66
CA PHE A 341 5.74 -4.86 10.45
C PHE A 341 6.34 -5.48 9.20
N ILE A 342 5.87 -5.03 8.03
CA ILE A 342 6.45 -5.29 6.73
C ILE A 342 7.24 -4.05 6.30
N LEU A 343 8.53 -4.24 6.03
CA LEU A 343 9.45 -3.25 5.48
C LEU A 343 9.51 -3.40 3.95
N THR A 344 9.46 -2.27 3.25
CA THR A 344 9.77 -2.14 1.82
C THR A 344 10.46 -0.80 1.57
N ILE A 345 11.24 -0.70 0.50
CA ILE A 345 11.76 0.57 -0.02
C ILE A 345 10.99 0.94 -1.30
N PHE A 346 10.67 2.23 -1.44
CA PHE A 346 10.22 2.87 -2.68
C PHE A 346 11.15 4.04 -3.02
N GLN A 347 11.09 4.58 -4.24
CA GLN A 347 12.00 5.62 -4.72
C GLN A 347 11.25 6.76 -5.40
N HIS A 348 11.64 8.01 -5.11
CA HIS A 348 11.31 9.15 -5.98
C HIS A 348 12.33 9.18 -7.11
N LYS A 349 11.87 8.90 -8.33
CA LYS A 349 12.64 9.04 -9.55
C LYS A 349 12.42 10.45 -10.10
N THR A 350 13.51 11.11 -10.47
CA THR A 350 13.50 12.25 -11.39
C THR A 350 14.27 11.88 -12.67
N PHE A 351 13.92 12.48 -13.81
CA PHE A 351 14.58 12.26 -15.10
C PHE A 351 14.80 13.59 -15.81
N TYR A 352 15.94 14.24 -15.54
CA TYR A 352 16.28 15.53 -16.12
C TYR A 352 17.56 15.42 -16.95
N SER A 353 17.63 16.16 -18.06
CA SER A 353 18.81 16.20 -18.94
C SER A 353 19.31 14.81 -19.39
N PHE A 354 18.39 13.88 -19.67
CA PHE A 354 18.66 12.49 -20.09
C PHE A 354 19.35 11.59 -19.04
N HIS A 355 19.26 11.93 -17.76
CA HIS A 355 19.81 11.14 -16.64
C HIS A 355 18.76 10.99 -15.55
N SER A 356 18.74 9.83 -14.88
CA SER A 356 17.80 9.61 -13.76
C SER A 356 18.51 9.83 -12.42
N VAL A 357 17.81 10.42 -11.47
CA VAL A 357 18.22 10.42 -10.06
C VAL A 357 17.12 9.75 -9.26
N TYR A 358 17.48 8.80 -8.41
CA TYR A 358 16.57 8.07 -7.54
C TYR A 358 16.89 8.38 -6.09
N GLU A 359 15.86 8.73 -5.32
CA GLU A 359 15.96 8.97 -3.89
C GLU A 359 15.09 7.95 -3.13
N PRO A 360 15.69 6.96 -2.43
CA PRO A 360 14.98 5.87 -1.77
C PRO A 360 14.41 6.26 -0.40
N TYR A 361 13.23 5.73 -0.07
CA TYR A 361 12.52 5.95 1.19
C TYR A 361 12.10 4.59 1.77
N ALA A 362 12.27 4.41 3.07
CA ALA A 362 11.77 3.24 3.78
C ALA A 362 10.28 3.42 4.10
N MET A 363 9.50 2.35 3.98
CA MET A 363 8.11 2.27 4.41
C MET A 363 7.90 1.05 5.29
N LEU A 364 7.31 1.26 6.46
CA LEU A 364 6.78 0.20 7.32
C LEU A 364 5.25 0.19 7.22
N PHE A 365 4.66 -0.98 7.05
CA PHE A 365 3.22 -1.17 7.16
C PHE A 365 2.86 -2.41 8.00
N SER A 366 1.65 -2.43 8.55
CA SER A 366 1.20 -3.46 9.48
C SER A 366 1.27 -4.86 8.84
N ARG A 367 1.82 -5.86 9.54
CA ARG A 367 1.82 -7.26 9.08
C ARG A 367 0.41 -7.85 8.98
N SER A 368 -0.54 -7.30 9.74
CA SER A 368 -1.90 -7.82 9.82
C SER A 368 -2.92 -6.87 9.15
N PRO A 369 -4.05 -7.40 8.66
CA PRO A 369 -5.12 -6.58 8.08
C PRO A 369 -5.55 -5.41 8.98
N PRO A 370 -5.80 -4.21 8.43
CA PRO A 370 -5.91 -3.88 7.01
C PRO A 370 -4.58 -3.57 6.31
N PHE A 371 -3.43 -3.94 6.88
CA PHE A 371 -2.08 -3.66 6.35
C PHE A 371 -1.74 -2.17 6.25
N ALA A 372 -2.32 -1.35 7.12
CA ALA A 372 -2.15 0.10 7.15
C ALA A 372 -0.68 0.51 7.33
N ILE A 373 -0.28 1.61 6.69
CA ILE A 373 1.05 2.21 6.81
C ILE A 373 1.27 2.64 8.26
N HIS A 374 2.43 2.27 8.79
CA HIS A 374 2.89 2.56 10.14
C HIS A 374 3.85 3.75 10.16
N SER A 375 4.82 3.77 9.24
CA SER A 375 5.71 4.91 9.03
C SER A 375 6.27 4.93 7.60
N ILE A 376 6.74 6.11 7.19
CA ILE A 376 7.56 6.35 6.00
C ILE A 376 8.74 7.21 6.48
N SER A 377 9.95 6.96 5.98
CA SER A 377 11.10 7.81 6.33
C SER A 377 10.85 9.26 5.89
N SER A 378 11.10 10.22 6.79
CA SER A 378 10.91 11.65 6.52
C SER A 378 11.88 12.20 5.48
N LYS A 379 13.07 11.62 5.42
CA LYS A 379 14.13 11.90 4.45
C LYS A 379 14.38 10.69 3.56
N PRO A 380 14.93 10.92 2.35
CA PRO A 380 15.50 9.85 1.55
C PRO A 380 16.79 9.29 2.19
N LEU A 381 17.10 8.03 1.90
CA LEU A 381 18.27 7.32 2.38
C LEU A 381 19.46 7.61 1.45
N TRP A 382 20.59 8.04 2.01
CA TRP A 382 21.83 8.26 1.27
C TRP A 382 22.84 7.17 1.54
N ILE A 383 23.14 6.35 0.53
CA ILE A 383 24.12 5.26 0.64
C ILE A 383 25.54 5.84 0.61
N SER A 384 26.28 5.70 1.71
CA SER A 384 27.66 6.21 1.81
C SER A 384 28.54 5.63 0.71
N GLY A 385 29.19 6.51 -0.05
CA GLY A 385 30.00 6.17 -1.23
C GLY A 385 29.30 6.41 -2.57
N ARG A 386 28.02 6.79 -2.59
CA ARG A 386 27.32 7.34 -3.78
C ARG A 386 27.94 8.67 -4.19
N GLY A 387 28.04 8.92 -5.50
CA GLY A 387 28.51 10.19 -6.06
C GLY A 387 27.60 11.39 -5.71
N THR A 388 28.20 12.45 -5.16
CA THR A 388 27.52 13.68 -4.68
C THR A 388 27.10 14.60 -5.85
N PRO A 389 26.36 15.71 -5.61
CA PRO A 389 25.94 16.60 -6.70
C PRO A 389 27.08 17.07 -7.59
N GLY A 390 26.92 16.86 -8.90
CA GLY A 390 27.92 17.15 -9.93
C GLY A 390 28.79 15.94 -10.34
N GLN A 391 28.74 14.85 -9.56
CA GLN A 391 29.50 13.61 -9.83
C GLN A 391 28.71 12.55 -10.61
N GLY A 392 27.39 12.71 -10.78
CA GLY A 392 26.59 11.82 -11.63
C GLY A 392 27.03 11.84 -13.10
N LYS A 393 26.76 10.77 -13.84
CA LYS A 393 27.29 10.57 -15.20
C LYS A 393 26.67 11.51 -16.21
N LYS A 394 27.49 12.40 -16.78
CA LYS A 394 27.08 13.35 -17.84
C LYS A 394 26.76 12.61 -19.15
N PRO A 395 25.54 12.69 -19.70
CA PRO A 395 25.24 12.14 -21.02
C PRO A 395 26.08 12.80 -22.12
N GLN A 396 26.48 12.02 -23.13
CA GLN A 396 27.31 12.51 -24.24
C GLN A 396 26.59 13.55 -25.12
N SER A 397 25.27 13.64 -25.02
CA SER A 397 24.41 14.54 -25.80
C SER A 397 24.22 15.93 -25.19
N LEU A 398 24.78 16.22 -24.01
CA LEU A 398 24.66 17.54 -23.38
C LEU A 398 25.37 18.62 -24.20
N THR A 399 24.78 19.81 -24.26
CA THR A 399 25.47 21.02 -24.71
C THR A 399 26.51 21.47 -23.67
N ASN A 400 27.48 22.28 -24.08
CA ASN A 400 28.50 22.82 -23.17
C ASN A 400 27.88 23.53 -21.94
N GLN A 401 26.79 24.29 -22.15
CA GLN A 401 26.11 25.01 -21.07
C GLN A 401 25.40 24.07 -20.07
N GLU A 402 24.83 22.96 -20.55
CA GLU A 402 24.25 21.92 -19.67
C GLU A 402 25.34 21.12 -18.95
N ALA A 403 26.49 20.88 -19.60
CA ALA A 403 27.63 20.22 -18.97
C ALA A 403 28.31 21.10 -17.90
N GLU A 404 28.29 22.42 -18.05
CA GLU A 404 28.76 23.41 -17.06
C GLU A 404 27.80 23.56 -15.86
N SER A 405 26.48 23.43 -16.08
CA SER A 405 25.45 23.50 -15.03
C SER A 405 25.11 22.14 -14.39
N TRP A 406 25.87 21.10 -14.72
CA TRP A 406 25.64 19.74 -14.23
C TRP A 406 25.85 19.61 -12.72
N ASN A 407 24.76 19.32 -12.00
CA ASN A 407 24.74 19.18 -10.54
C ASN A 407 23.97 17.93 -10.07
N GLN A 408 23.83 16.91 -10.92
CA GLN A 408 23.14 15.67 -10.53
C GLN A 408 24.07 14.74 -9.73
N THR A 409 23.48 14.02 -8.78
CA THR A 409 24.12 12.91 -8.05
C THR A 409 24.23 11.69 -8.96
N GLU A 410 25.01 10.69 -8.55
CA GLU A 410 25.09 9.39 -9.24
C GLU A 410 23.72 8.70 -9.30
N MET A 411 23.43 8.09 -10.46
CA MET A 411 22.23 7.27 -10.68
C MET A 411 22.37 5.93 -9.95
N LEU A 412 22.16 5.95 -8.63
CA LEU A 412 22.09 4.79 -7.77
C LEU A 412 20.62 4.48 -7.46
N TYR A 413 20.18 3.25 -7.73
CA TYR A 413 18.81 2.84 -7.45
C TYR A 413 18.72 1.47 -6.75
N VAL A 414 18.01 1.44 -5.62
CA VAL A 414 17.82 0.23 -4.81
C VAL A 414 16.84 -0.72 -5.50
N THR A 415 17.13 -2.02 -5.47
CA THR A 415 16.40 -3.06 -6.21
C THR A 415 16.03 -4.28 -5.36
N SER A 416 16.77 -4.56 -4.28
CA SER A 416 16.48 -5.66 -3.37
C SER A 416 16.83 -5.33 -1.92
N ILE A 417 16.19 -6.04 -0.98
CA ILE A 417 16.54 -6.06 0.44
C ILE A 417 16.54 -7.49 0.99
N SER A 418 17.47 -7.80 1.88
CA SER A 418 17.48 -9.09 2.60
C SER A 418 18.14 -8.98 3.96
N TRP A 419 17.82 -9.91 4.87
CA TRP A 419 18.60 -10.08 6.09
C TRP A 419 19.97 -10.66 5.75
N LYS A 420 21.03 -10.17 6.39
CA LYS A 420 22.40 -10.59 6.11
C LYS A 420 22.75 -11.95 6.71
N ASP A 421 22.32 -12.20 7.93
CA ASP A 421 22.83 -13.31 8.73
C ASP A 421 22.24 -14.67 8.33
N HIS A 422 23.05 -15.71 8.51
CA HIS A 422 22.64 -17.08 8.26
C HIS A 422 21.42 -17.46 9.12
N GLY A 423 20.40 -18.06 8.50
CA GLY A 423 19.16 -18.46 9.16
C GLY A 423 18.07 -17.40 9.19
N ASN A 424 18.40 -16.11 9.05
CA ASN A 424 17.39 -15.05 8.90
C ASN A 424 16.81 -15.10 7.47
N LYS A 425 15.56 -15.59 7.35
CA LYS A 425 14.85 -15.74 6.06
C LYS A 425 14.11 -14.47 5.66
N TYR A 426 12.80 -14.42 5.93
CA TYR A 426 11.93 -13.26 5.71
C TYR A 426 11.85 -12.34 6.93
N HIS A 427 12.07 -12.89 8.13
CA HIS A 427 11.89 -12.18 9.40
C HIS A 427 13.22 -11.84 10.07
N GLY A 428 13.30 -10.62 10.61
CA GLY A 428 14.38 -10.14 11.46
C GLY A 428 13.90 -9.08 12.46
N TYR A 429 14.86 -8.48 13.17
CA TYR A 429 14.66 -7.54 14.27
C TYR A 429 15.37 -6.20 13.97
N ILE A 430 15.07 -5.17 14.74
CA ILE A 430 15.57 -3.79 14.50
C ILE A 430 17.10 -3.64 14.63
N ASP A 431 17.75 -4.58 15.31
CA ASP A 431 19.19 -4.68 15.51
C ASP A 431 19.90 -5.71 14.60
N ASP A 432 19.14 -6.44 13.77
CA ASP A 432 19.72 -7.29 12.73
C ASP A 432 20.27 -6.44 11.57
N VAL A 433 21.21 -7.01 10.81
CA VAL A 433 21.80 -6.34 9.63
C VAL A 433 21.01 -6.68 8.36
N ILE A 434 20.69 -5.66 7.56
CA ILE A 434 20.02 -5.76 6.26
C ILE A 434 21.01 -5.41 5.14
N PHE A 435 21.01 -6.20 4.06
CA PHE A 435 21.59 -5.80 2.77
C PHE A 435 20.59 -4.99 1.95
N LEU A 436 21.05 -3.88 1.37
CA LEU A 436 20.38 -3.17 0.28
C LEU A 436 21.20 -3.42 -0.99
N GLY A 437 20.60 -4.09 -1.99
CA GLY A 437 21.22 -4.30 -3.30
C GLY A 437 20.75 -3.25 -4.31
N PHE A 438 21.67 -2.70 -5.11
CA PHE A 438 21.38 -1.59 -6.03
C PHE A 438 22.17 -1.66 -7.35
N GLY A 439 21.63 -0.98 -8.36
CA GLY A 439 22.31 -0.68 -9.62
C GLY A 439 22.91 0.72 -9.61
N CYS A 440 24.03 0.90 -10.33
CA CYS A 440 24.71 2.19 -10.53
C CYS A 440 24.85 2.47 -12.03
N GLU A 441 24.38 3.65 -12.46
CA GLU A 441 24.61 4.22 -13.81
C GLU A 441 24.19 3.34 -15.01
N ASP A 442 23.28 2.37 -14.76
CA ASP A 442 22.87 1.28 -15.66
C ASP A 442 24.04 0.43 -16.22
N GLU A 443 25.19 0.45 -15.54
CA GLU A 443 26.44 -0.21 -15.97
C GLU A 443 27.02 -1.17 -14.93
N ASP A 444 26.79 -0.92 -13.64
CA ASP A 444 27.42 -1.65 -12.55
C ASP A 444 26.44 -1.92 -11.38
N THR A 445 26.90 -2.69 -10.40
CA THR A 445 26.09 -3.17 -9.29
C THR A 445 26.85 -3.20 -7.96
N GLY A 446 26.13 -2.91 -6.88
CA GLY A 446 26.69 -2.82 -5.53
C GLY A 446 25.69 -3.22 -4.45
N GLY A 447 26.21 -3.36 -3.24
CA GLY A 447 25.40 -3.55 -2.04
C GLY A 447 25.94 -2.74 -0.87
N ILE A 448 25.08 -2.47 0.12
CA ILE A 448 25.49 -1.94 1.42
C ILE A 448 24.80 -2.74 2.52
N ASP A 449 25.49 -2.96 3.64
CA ASP A 449 24.96 -3.68 4.80
C ASP A 449 24.85 -2.76 6.02
N VAL A 450 23.63 -2.59 6.54
CA VAL A 450 23.29 -1.57 7.54
C VAL A 450 22.49 -2.18 8.69
N VAL A 451 22.48 -1.58 9.87
CA VAL A 451 21.58 -2.02 10.94
C VAL A 451 20.16 -1.62 10.55
N ALA A 452 19.18 -2.51 10.74
CA ALA A 452 17.81 -2.25 10.30
C ALA A 452 17.20 -0.95 10.90
N GLY A 453 17.55 -0.62 12.14
CA GLY A 453 17.15 0.61 12.82
C GLY A 453 17.68 1.90 12.19
N ASP A 454 18.78 1.85 11.42
CA ASP A 454 19.35 3.02 10.75
C ASP A 454 18.44 3.50 9.59
N LEU A 455 17.53 2.64 9.12
CA LEU A 455 16.51 2.98 8.11
C LEU A 455 15.35 3.82 8.68
N ASP A 456 15.25 3.95 10.01
CA ASP A 456 14.16 4.59 10.76
C ASP A 456 14.70 5.51 11.90
N GLU A 457 15.92 6.04 11.73
CA GLU A 457 16.73 6.63 12.81
C GLU A 457 16.11 7.89 13.47
N GLU A 458 15.16 8.56 12.82
CA GLU A 458 14.47 9.73 13.39
C GLU A 458 13.53 9.39 14.57
N ARG A 459 13.31 8.10 14.89
CA ARG A 459 12.66 7.68 16.15
C ARG A 459 13.44 8.03 17.43
N ARG A 460 14.66 8.56 17.34
CA ARG A 460 15.49 8.99 18.49
C ARG A 460 15.25 10.42 18.98
N VAL A 461 14.19 11.11 18.53
CA VAL A 461 13.71 12.30 19.25
C VAL A 461 12.90 11.86 20.47
N THR A 462 13.35 12.28 21.65
CA THR A 462 12.75 11.99 22.95
C THR A 462 11.24 12.26 22.97
N ILE A 463 10.47 11.43 23.70
CA ILE A 463 9.09 11.75 24.07
C ILE A 463 9.12 13.00 24.97
N ASN A 464 8.97 14.17 24.35
CA ASN A 464 8.52 15.37 25.01
C ASN A 464 7.03 15.51 24.75
N GLU A 465 6.29 15.74 25.83
CA GLU A 465 4.93 16.22 25.78
C GLU A 465 4.91 17.63 25.12
N ASP A 466 3.75 17.99 24.55
CA ASP A 466 3.39 19.26 23.89
C ASP A 466 3.63 19.43 22.37
N SER A 467 2.54 19.86 21.69
CA SER A 467 2.34 20.26 20.27
C SER A 467 2.28 19.15 19.20
N ASP A 468 1.29 19.08 18.30
CA ASP A 468 -0.03 19.77 18.22
C ASP A 468 -0.99 19.03 17.25
N CYS A 469 -2.29 18.89 17.59
CA CYS A 469 -3.44 18.61 16.68
C CYS A 469 -4.76 18.35 17.44
N PRO A 470 -5.74 19.28 17.47
CA PRO A 470 -6.94 19.15 18.30
C PRO A 470 -8.28 18.85 17.57
N GLY A 471 -9.12 18.00 18.18
CA GLY A 471 -10.59 18.20 18.27
C GLY A 471 -11.54 17.30 17.46
N ALA A 472 -12.36 16.49 18.15
CA ALA A 472 -13.61 15.91 17.62
C ALA A 472 -14.60 15.46 18.74
N TYR A 473 -15.87 15.89 18.63
CA TYR A 473 -17.06 15.59 19.47
C TYR A 473 -18.28 16.27 18.76
N ASP A 474 -19.57 15.96 18.94
CA ASP A 474 -20.36 14.76 19.32
C ASP A 474 -21.87 15.07 19.02
N LEU A 475 -22.78 14.13 19.33
CA LEU A 475 -24.21 14.25 19.70
C LEU A 475 -25.30 13.65 18.78
N TYR A 476 -26.02 12.66 19.38
CA TYR A 476 -27.48 12.42 19.52
C TYR A 476 -28.46 13.07 18.50
N LEU A 477 -29.59 12.46 18.06
CA LEU A 477 -30.58 11.56 18.71
C LEU A 477 -31.55 10.99 17.62
N VAL A 478 -32.32 9.90 17.82
CA VAL A 478 -33.40 9.42 16.88
C VAL A 478 -34.67 8.94 17.65
N ASP A 479 -35.90 9.07 17.10
CA ASP A 479 -37.20 8.64 17.68
C ASP A 479 -38.01 7.65 16.78
N GLU A 480 -39.32 7.50 17.02
CA GLU A 480 -39.85 6.22 17.52
C GLU A 480 -40.70 5.35 16.54
N ASP A 481 -41.01 5.81 15.32
CA ASP A 481 -41.98 5.11 14.43
C ASP A 481 -41.38 3.89 13.66
N SER A 482 -40.07 3.68 13.73
CA SER A 482 -39.31 2.75 12.87
C SER A 482 -39.44 1.24 13.21
N ILE A 483 -40.19 0.86 14.25
CA ILE A 483 -40.10 -0.47 14.90
C ILE A 483 -40.95 -1.58 14.22
N ARG A 484 -41.90 -1.28 13.32
CA ARG A 484 -42.93 -2.27 12.92
C ARG A 484 -42.53 -3.33 11.84
N TRP A 485 -41.38 -3.22 11.18
CA TRP A 485 -40.93 -4.30 10.27
C TRP A 485 -40.59 -5.60 11.03
N ALA A 486 -40.29 -5.41 12.31
CA ALA A 486 -39.66 -6.32 13.22
C ALA A 486 -40.47 -7.61 13.51
N SER A 487 -40.41 -8.66 12.66
CA SER A 487 -40.99 -9.97 13.04
C SER A 487 -40.46 -11.32 12.44
N THR A 488 -39.37 -11.45 11.67
CA THR A 488 -39.27 -12.53 10.66
C THR A 488 -37.89 -12.95 10.05
N ALA A 489 -36.67 -12.70 10.62
CA ALA A 489 -35.39 -13.19 10.00
C ALA A 489 -34.26 -13.75 10.92
N HIS A 490 -33.87 -15.02 10.73
CA HIS A 490 -32.97 -15.86 11.58
C HIS A 490 -31.40 -15.60 11.25
N CYS A 491 -30.36 -16.24 11.90
CA CYS A 491 -28.84 -16.37 11.76
C CYS A 491 -28.14 -17.83 11.62
N HIS A 492 -27.54 -18.33 10.49
CA HIS A 492 -27.03 -19.75 10.29
C HIS A 492 -25.49 -20.08 10.28
N VAL A 493 -24.90 -20.44 11.41
CA VAL A 493 -23.43 -20.75 11.66
C VAL A 493 -22.65 -21.49 10.53
N PRO A 494 -21.39 -21.10 10.21
CA PRO A 494 -20.47 -21.91 9.41
C PRO A 494 -19.54 -22.74 10.32
N THR A 495 -19.46 -24.04 10.10
CA THR A 495 -18.58 -24.92 10.87
C THR A 495 -17.12 -24.79 10.43
N GLY A 496 -16.22 -24.38 11.33
CA GLY A 496 -14.78 -24.64 11.20
C GLY A 496 -13.86 -23.41 11.13
N ILE A 497 -13.61 -22.83 12.32
CA ILE A 497 -12.47 -22.01 12.78
C ILE A 497 -12.97 -20.69 13.39
N GLU A 498 -12.81 -20.59 14.70
CA GLU A 498 -13.34 -19.49 15.51
C GLU A 498 -12.29 -18.39 15.71
N SER A 499 -12.65 -17.15 15.35
CA SER A 499 -12.03 -15.95 15.91
C SER A 499 -13.12 -15.04 16.49
N LYS A 500 -13.81 -15.56 17.52
CA LYS A 500 -14.71 -14.78 18.36
C LYS A 500 -13.87 -13.82 19.21
N VAL A 501 -14.08 -12.51 19.07
CA VAL A 501 -13.55 -11.54 20.03
C VAL A 501 -14.36 -11.68 21.32
N ALA A 502 -13.75 -12.22 22.37
CA ALA A 502 -14.42 -12.38 23.67
C ALA A 502 -14.11 -11.20 24.58
N VAL A 503 -15.14 -10.52 25.08
CA VAL A 503 -15.00 -9.65 26.25
C VAL A 503 -15.27 -10.50 27.49
N SER A 504 -14.23 -10.72 28.30
CA SER A 504 -14.25 -11.48 29.55
C SER A 504 -13.55 -10.69 30.65
N GLY A 505 -14.00 -10.83 31.89
CA GLY A 505 -13.40 -10.13 33.04
C GLY A 505 -11.97 -10.58 33.34
N PRO A 506 -11.27 -9.90 34.26
CA PRO A 506 -9.88 -10.19 34.61
C PRO A 506 -9.74 -11.58 35.26
N GLY A 507 -9.27 -12.54 34.46
CA GLY A 507 -8.90 -13.89 34.86
C GLY A 507 -7.90 -14.45 33.87
N ASP A 508 -6.71 -14.81 34.34
CA ASP A 508 -5.58 -15.15 33.49
C ASP A 508 -5.74 -16.50 32.77
N GLY A 509 -5.43 -16.50 31.48
CA GLY A 509 -4.97 -17.69 30.76
C GLY A 509 -6.05 -18.60 30.14
N TYR A 510 -5.86 -18.89 28.85
CA TYR A 510 -6.31 -20.16 28.26
C TYR A 510 -5.54 -21.31 28.94
N GLY A 511 -6.09 -21.84 30.02
CA GLY A 511 -5.57 -23.01 30.74
C GLY A 511 -6.56 -24.17 30.69
N HIS A 512 -6.31 -25.14 29.80
CA HIS A 512 -6.92 -26.46 29.97
C HIS A 512 -6.21 -27.18 31.12
N ASN A 513 -6.79 -27.13 32.31
CA ASN A 513 -6.52 -28.03 33.43
C ASN A 513 -7.81 -28.24 34.22
N ASP A 514 -8.19 -29.50 34.41
CA ASP A 514 -9.35 -29.88 35.21
C ASP A 514 -9.08 -29.59 36.69
N GLY A 515 -9.85 -28.67 37.32
CA GLY A 515 -9.68 -28.39 38.74
C GLY A 515 -10.42 -27.15 39.26
N GLU A 516 -11.67 -27.35 39.70
CA GLU A 516 -12.52 -26.46 40.51
C GLU A 516 -12.68 -24.98 40.08
N ASP A 517 -13.92 -24.65 39.71
CA ASP A 517 -14.50 -23.31 39.65
C ASP A 517 -13.97 -22.33 40.71
N ARG A 518 -13.52 -21.15 40.26
CA ARG A 518 -13.67 -19.94 41.09
C ARG A 518 -13.79 -18.59 40.38
N TYR A 519 -13.62 -18.48 39.06
CA TYR A 519 -13.77 -17.19 38.32
C TYR A 519 -14.43 -17.30 36.92
N ALA A 520 -15.41 -18.18 36.73
CA ALA A 520 -16.17 -18.28 35.47
C ALA A 520 -17.23 -17.16 35.34
N GLY A 521 -16.81 -15.98 34.87
CA GLY A 521 -17.72 -14.89 34.50
C GLY A 521 -18.39 -15.10 33.13
N PRO A 522 -19.55 -14.45 32.86
CA PRO A 522 -20.23 -14.55 31.56
C PRO A 522 -19.38 -13.96 30.42
N ALA A 523 -19.08 -14.75 29.39
CA ALA A 523 -18.29 -14.30 28.25
C ALA A 523 -19.17 -13.71 27.12
N PHE A 524 -18.75 -12.61 26.53
CA PHE A 524 -19.45 -11.97 25.40
C PHE A 524 -18.69 -12.15 24.09
N PRO A 525 -19.08 -13.10 23.21
CA PRO A 525 -18.43 -13.30 21.92
C PRO A 525 -18.97 -12.32 20.86
N TRP A 526 -18.05 -11.69 20.14
CA TRP A 526 -18.34 -10.73 19.06
C TRP A 526 -17.71 -11.16 17.74
N HIS A 527 -18.40 -10.84 16.64
CA HIS A 527 -17.76 -10.74 15.33
C HIS A 527 -16.91 -9.45 15.27
N PRO A 528 -15.70 -9.46 14.67
CA PRO A 528 -14.83 -8.29 14.58
C PRO A 528 -15.52 -7.03 14.02
N ASP A 529 -16.32 -7.17 12.95
CA ASP A 529 -17.06 -6.04 12.36
C ASP A 529 -18.11 -5.44 13.30
N CYS A 530 -18.78 -6.27 14.10
CA CYS A 530 -19.75 -5.81 15.09
C CYS A 530 -19.06 -5.12 16.27
N TYR A 531 -17.90 -5.63 16.69
CA TYR A 531 -17.07 -4.99 17.72
C TYR A 531 -16.52 -3.63 17.25
N MET A 532 -16.13 -3.50 15.98
CA MET A 532 -15.77 -2.21 15.38
C MET A 532 -16.96 -1.23 15.40
N ILE A 533 -18.17 -1.67 15.04
CA ILE A 533 -19.38 -0.82 15.10
C ILE A 533 -19.70 -0.40 16.53
N LEU A 534 -19.64 -1.34 17.50
CA LEU A 534 -19.76 -1.02 18.92
C LEU A 534 -18.72 0.01 19.36
N SER A 535 -17.47 -0.16 18.95
CA SER A 535 -16.39 0.74 19.31
C SER A 535 -16.65 2.17 18.84
N LEU A 536 -16.95 2.32 17.54
CA LEU A 536 -17.28 3.60 16.92
C LEU A 536 -18.53 4.25 17.53
N ALA A 537 -19.50 3.46 17.98
CA ALA A 537 -20.67 3.97 18.70
C ALA A 537 -20.29 4.44 20.11
N LEU A 538 -19.61 3.61 20.92
CA LEU A 538 -19.23 3.92 22.30
C LEU A 538 -18.33 5.16 22.41
N THR A 539 -17.28 5.25 21.58
CA THR A 539 -16.26 6.30 21.69
C THR A 539 -16.45 7.46 20.71
N GLY A 540 -17.38 7.35 19.76
CA GLY A 540 -17.46 8.24 18.62
C GLY A 540 -16.19 8.19 17.76
N LEU A 541 -16.05 9.20 16.88
CA LEU A 541 -14.84 9.43 16.06
C LEU A 541 -13.75 10.23 16.81
N GLY A 542 -13.85 10.35 18.14
CA GLY A 542 -13.01 11.23 18.96
C GLY A 542 -12.72 10.68 20.35
N ALA A 543 -11.56 10.03 20.47
CA ALA A 543 -10.80 9.82 21.70
C ALA A 543 -11.55 9.32 22.97
N HIS A 544 -11.67 8.00 23.11
CA HIS A 544 -11.24 7.26 24.31
C HIS A 544 -10.81 5.83 23.88
N LYS A 545 -9.86 5.19 24.56
CA LYS A 545 -9.77 3.71 24.49
C LYS A 545 -10.96 3.16 25.28
N ILE A 546 -11.64 2.16 24.73
CA ILE A 546 -12.71 1.46 25.45
C ILE A 546 -12.09 0.79 26.67
N ASP A 547 -12.61 1.13 27.85
CA ASP A 547 -12.29 0.42 29.07
C ASP A 547 -13.03 -0.91 29.01
N LEU A 548 -12.30 -1.97 28.65
CA LEU A 548 -12.86 -3.31 28.44
C LEU A 548 -13.42 -3.91 29.73
N GLU A 549 -12.86 -3.55 30.88
CA GLU A 549 -13.34 -3.98 32.20
C GLU A 549 -14.66 -3.28 32.54
N LEU A 550 -14.74 -1.96 32.32
CA LEU A 550 -15.98 -1.22 32.48
C LEU A 550 -17.06 -1.65 31.48
N LEU A 551 -16.69 -1.91 30.22
CA LEU A 551 -17.60 -2.43 29.19
C LEU A 551 -18.10 -3.82 29.58
N TYR A 552 -17.22 -4.70 30.04
CA TYR A 552 -17.59 -6.01 30.57
C TYR A 552 -18.62 -5.88 31.69
N HIS A 553 -18.34 -5.10 32.74
CA HIS A 553 -19.28 -4.90 33.86
C HIS A 553 -20.60 -4.27 33.41
N THR A 554 -20.55 -3.28 32.53
CA THR A 554 -21.75 -2.67 31.91
C THR A 554 -22.60 -3.73 31.20
N MET A 555 -21.96 -4.63 30.45
CA MET A 555 -22.65 -5.71 29.75
C MET A 555 -23.18 -6.80 30.71
N VAL A 556 -22.48 -7.10 31.81
CA VAL A 556 -22.97 -8.02 32.85
C VAL A 556 -24.26 -7.48 33.50
N GLU A 557 -24.33 -6.18 33.80
CA GLU A 557 -25.55 -5.51 34.29
C GLU A 557 -26.67 -5.45 33.23
N MET A 558 -26.36 -5.74 31.97
CA MET A 558 -27.32 -5.83 30.87
C MET A 558 -27.75 -7.26 30.57
N ILE A 559 -27.24 -8.30 31.25
CA ILE A 559 -27.68 -9.67 30.98
C ILE A 559 -29.15 -9.86 31.39
N ARG A 560 -29.94 -10.44 30.49
CA ARG A 560 -31.35 -10.80 30.73
C ARG A 560 -31.47 -11.82 31.86
N ALA A 561 -32.64 -11.87 32.51
CA ALA A 561 -32.93 -12.86 33.55
C ALA A 561 -32.81 -14.33 33.10
N ASP A 562 -32.82 -14.60 31.78
CA ASP A 562 -32.59 -15.92 31.18
C ASP A 562 -31.10 -16.28 31.02
N GLY A 563 -30.18 -15.34 31.21
CA GLY A 563 -28.73 -15.51 31.09
C GLY A 563 -28.19 -15.63 29.66
N LYS A 564 -29.02 -15.48 28.62
CA LYS A 564 -28.68 -15.87 27.24
C LYS A 564 -28.30 -14.73 26.31
N ALA A 565 -28.73 -13.52 26.59
CA ALA A 565 -28.44 -12.34 25.79
C ALA A 565 -28.47 -11.07 26.66
N LEU A 566 -28.06 -9.94 26.09
CA LEU A 566 -28.28 -8.64 26.71
C LEU A 566 -29.76 -8.24 26.61
N ASP A 567 -30.22 -7.39 27.52
CA ASP A 567 -31.55 -6.81 27.52
C ASP A 567 -31.49 -5.49 26.74
N LEU A 568 -31.46 -5.65 25.42
CA LEU A 568 -31.42 -4.62 24.38
C LEU A 568 -32.66 -4.74 23.50
N ASP A 569 -33.15 -3.65 22.93
CA ASP A 569 -34.19 -3.72 21.89
C ASP A 569 -33.60 -4.12 20.54
N TYR A 570 -33.30 -5.42 20.40
CA TYR A 570 -32.90 -6.04 19.13
C TYR A 570 -33.89 -5.82 17.97
N GLY A 571 -35.09 -5.31 18.27
CA GLY A 571 -36.24 -5.27 17.38
C GLY A 571 -36.91 -6.65 17.34
N VAL A 572 -38.25 -6.65 17.33
CA VAL A 572 -39.06 -7.86 17.28
C VAL A 572 -38.83 -8.80 16.05
N ASP A 573 -38.05 -8.40 15.02
CA ASP A 573 -37.57 -9.25 13.89
C ASP A 573 -36.53 -10.24 14.36
N VAL A 574 -35.53 -9.69 15.04
CA VAL A 574 -34.31 -10.34 15.46
C VAL A 574 -34.56 -11.18 16.71
N ILE A 575 -35.60 -10.84 17.48
CA ILE A 575 -36.10 -11.67 18.58
C ILE A 575 -36.94 -12.84 18.06
N ARG A 576 -37.79 -12.63 17.04
CA ARG A 576 -38.54 -13.76 16.47
C ARG A 576 -37.63 -14.78 15.82
N GLU A 577 -36.43 -14.38 15.38
CA GLU A 577 -35.61 -15.21 14.54
C GLU A 577 -34.07 -15.07 14.77
N GLN A 578 -33.38 -16.19 15.08
CA GLN A 578 -31.92 -16.35 15.33
C GLN A 578 -31.15 -17.53 14.58
N GLU A 579 -31.59 -18.14 13.44
CA GLU A 579 -31.01 -19.33 12.67
C GLU A 579 -30.79 -19.42 11.04
N ASP A 580 -30.74 -18.36 10.16
CA ASP A 580 -30.43 -18.25 8.67
C ASP A 580 -29.42 -17.08 8.30
N TYR A 581 -28.58 -17.02 7.25
CA TYR A 581 -27.49 -15.98 7.10
C TYR A 581 -27.48 -15.05 5.86
N TRP A 582 -26.70 -13.94 5.95
CA TRP A 582 -26.58 -12.91 4.91
C TRP A 582 -25.15 -12.67 4.36
N LYS A 583 -25.04 -12.52 3.03
CA LYS A 583 -23.81 -12.18 2.30
C LYS A 583 -23.53 -10.66 2.28
N SER A 584 -22.25 -10.29 2.36
CA SER A 584 -21.78 -8.93 2.05
C SER A 584 -21.89 -8.64 0.54
N ILE A 585 -22.41 -7.47 0.18
CA ILE A 585 -22.50 -6.99 -1.22
C ILE A 585 -21.70 -5.70 -1.39
N ASN A 586 -20.48 -5.90 -1.89
CA ASN A 586 -19.75 -5.19 -2.97
C ASN A 586 -19.82 -3.64 -3.14
N SER A 587 -18.72 -3.10 -3.67
CA SER A 587 -18.41 -1.68 -3.99
C SER A 587 -19.39 -0.94 -4.92
N LYS A 588 -20.42 -1.61 -5.45
CA LYS A 588 -21.41 -1.02 -6.37
C LYS A 588 -22.27 0.07 -5.73
N LEU A 589 -22.40 0.09 -4.40
CA LEU A 589 -23.28 1.04 -3.72
C LEU A 589 -22.81 2.51 -3.85
N VAL A 590 -21.50 2.78 -3.84
CA VAL A 590 -20.98 4.16 -3.94
C VAL A 590 -21.30 4.74 -5.31
N GLY A 591 -20.94 4.02 -6.38
CA GLY A 591 -21.28 4.41 -7.76
C GLY A 591 -22.78 4.52 -7.99
N TYR A 592 -23.58 3.58 -7.45
CA TYR A 592 -25.04 3.66 -7.53
C TYR A 592 -25.62 4.91 -6.84
N ILE A 593 -25.05 5.35 -5.71
CA ILE A 593 -25.46 6.61 -5.05
C ILE A 593 -24.98 7.83 -5.85
N GLU A 594 -23.78 7.83 -6.43
CA GLU A 594 -23.29 8.90 -7.32
C GLU A 594 -24.15 9.02 -8.59
N ASP A 595 -24.50 7.90 -9.23
CA ASP A 595 -25.38 7.83 -10.39
C ASP A 595 -26.78 8.37 -10.04
N VAL A 596 -27.40 7.84 -8.99
CA VAL A 596 -28.75 8.28 -8.57
C VAL A 596 -28.74 9.75 -8.13
N ALA A 597 -27.67 10.22 -7.48
CA ALA A 597 -27.46 11.65 -7.17
C ALA A 597 -27.31 12.54 -8.43
N SER A 598 -26.86 11.98 -9.54
CA SER A 598 -26.58 12.71 -10.80
C SER A 598 -27.72 12.64 -11.82
N TYR A 599 -28.58 11.62 -11.74
CA TYR A 599 -29.67 11.39 -12.69
C TYR A 599 -31.07 11.64 -12.13
N CYS A 600 -31.23 11.76 -10.80
CA CYS A 600 -32.50 12.15 -10.19
C CYS A 600 -32.46 13.61 -9.71
N GLU A 601 -33.54 14.36 -9.93
CA GLU A 601 -33.59 15.80 -9.62
C GLU A 601 -33.84 16.08 -8.12
N PHE A 602 -34.26 15.07 -7.34
CA PHE A 602 -34.60 15.16 -5.90
C PHE A 602 -35.52 16.34 -5.54
N ASP A 603 -36.45 16.65 -6.44
CA ASP A 603 -37.34 17.80 -6.35
C ASP A 603 -38.16 17.81 -5.05
N CYS A 604 -37.67 18.59 -4.09
CA CYS A 604 -38.44 19.02 -2.94
C CYS A 604 -38.97 20.43 -3.21
N PRO A 605 -40.27 20.60 -3.54
CA PRO A 605 -40.83 21.92 -3.79
C PRO A 605 -40.66 22.82 -2.56
N PHE A 606 -40.44 24.12 -2.83
CA PHE A 606 -40.35 25.13 -1.77
C PHE A 606 -41.59 25.08 -0.86
N PRO A 607 -41.47 25.31 0.47
CA PRO A 607 -42.59 25.27 1.40
C PRO A 607 -43.83 25.99 0.86
N ASN A 608 -44.93 25.26 0.67
CA ASN A 608 -46.13 25.78 0.00
C ASN A 608 -46.64 27.05 0.72
N PRO A 609 -46.68 28.23 0.06
CA PRO A 609 -47.07 29.49 0.70
C PRO A 609 -48.47 29.44 1.32
N ASN A 610 -49.37 28.60 0.80
CA ASN A 610 -50.72 28.39 1.34
C ASN A 610 -50.74 27.61 2.67
N ARG A 611 -49.58 27.16 3.20
CA ARG A 611 -49.45 26.69 4.58
C ARG A 611 -49.26 27.85 5.56
N GLN A 612 -48.56 28.91 5.17
CA GLN A 612 -48.32 30.08 6.02
C GLN A 612 -49.64 30.73 6.48
N THR A 613 -50.64 30.79 5.60
CA THR A 613 -51.99 31.32 5.92
C THR A 613 -52.80 30.44 6.89
N ARG A 614 -52.36 29.21 7.16
CA ARG A 614 -52.99 28.30 8.14
C ARG A 614 -52.30 28.33 9.51
N VAL A 615 -51.05 28.78 9.57
CA VAL A 615 -50.27 28.88 10.81
C VAL A 615 -50.54 30.22 11.48
N ARG A 616 -51.27 30.22 12.60
CA ARG A 616 -51.65 31.45 13.33
C ARG A 616 -50.56 31.98 14.26
N HIS A 617 -49.71 31.08 14.77
CA HIS A 617 -48.57 31.42 15.62
C HIS A 617 -47.56 30.28 15.52
N ASP A 618 -46.37 30.59 14.99
CA ASP A 618 -45.24 29.65 14.96
C ASP A 618 -44.22 30.10 16.02
N PRO A 619 -43.89 29.29 17.04
CA PRO A 619 -42.94 29.70 18.07
C PRO A 619 -41.52 29.92 17.51
N PHE A 620 -41.16 29.29 16.39
CA PHE A 620 -39.86 29.46 15.74
C PHE A 620 -39.75 30.77 14.95
N SER A 621 -40.86 31.44 14.62
CA SER A 621 -40.87 32.75 13.93
C SER A 621 -40.11 33.87 14.66
N ARG A 622 -39.81 33.69 15.95
CA ARG A 622 -39.12 34.66 16.81
C ARG A 622 -37.69 34.24 17.15
N LEU A 623 -37.22 33.11 16.66
CA LEU A 623 -35.89 32.59 16.92
C LEU A 623 -34.96 32.89 15.74
N PRO A 624 -33.70 33.30 15.98
CA PRO A 624 -32.69 33.37 14.94
C PRO A 624 -32.50 32.01 14.25
N VAL A 625 -32.17 32.01 12.96
CA VAL A 625 -32.03 30.79 12.15
C VAL A 625 -30.98 29.82 12.71
N GLU A 626 -29.95 30.36 13.35
CA GLU A 626 -28.87 29.62 14.02
C GLU A 626 -29.39 28.85 15.24
N ILE A 627 -30.33 29.43 15.99
CA ILE A 627 -30.99 28.78 17.12
C ILE A 627 -31.96 27.70 16.60
N VAL A 628 -32.67 27.96 15.50
CA VAL A 628 -33.50 26.94 14.85
C VAL A 628 -32.65 25.77 14.36
N HIS A 629 -31.50 26.02 13.72
CA HIS A 629 -30.57 24.97 13.27
C HIS A 629 -30.00 24.18 14.44
N SER A 630 -29.60 24.85 15.53
CA SER A 630 -29.11 24.20 16.75
C SER A 630 -30.17 23.29 17.38
N ILE A 631 -31.42 23.77 17.53
CA ILE A 631 -32.54 22.93 17.99
C ILE A 631 -32.72 21.72 17.07
N CYS A 632 -32.72 21.93 15.75
CA CYS A 632 -32.89 20.84 14.79
C CYS A 632 -31.73 19.83 14.79
N SER A 633 -30.50 20.23 15.16
CA SER A 633 -29.35 19.31 15.22
C SER A 633 -29.39 18.31 16.37
N TYR A 634 -30.25 18.51 17.38
CA TYR A 634 -30.51 17.53 18.45
C TYR A 634 -31.72 16.63 18.16
N LEU A 635 -32.37 16.79 16.99
CA LEU A 635 -33.55 16.02 16.63
C LEU A 635 -33.21 14.80 15.79
N SER A 636 -33.99 13.76 16.06
CA SER A 636 -34.20 12.64 15.15
C SER A 636 -34.52 13.05 13.73
N GLY A 637 -34.10 12.26 12.76
CA GLY A 637 -34.70 12.22 11.43
C GLY A 637 -36.22 12.10 11.43
N ASP A 638 -36.83 11.26 12.28
CA ASP A 638 -38.28 11.08 12.42
C ASP A 638 -38.93 12.35 13.06
N SER A 639 -38.46 12.81 14.22
CA SER A 639 -38.85 14.10 14.82
C SER A 639 -38.68 15.29 13.88
N MET A 640 -37.62 15.33 13.06
CA MET A 640 -37.33 16.40 12.12
C MET A 640 -38.30 16.37 10.94
N LYS A 641 -38.63 15.18 10.42
CA LYS A 641 -39.72 15.00 9.44
C LYS A 641 -41.07 15.46 10.00
N ALA A 642 -41.35 15.22 11.29
CA ALA A 642 -42.56 15.72 11.95
C ALA A 642 -42.54 17.25 12.14
N LEU A 643 -41.41 17.82 12.60
CA LEU A 643 -41.27 19.26 12.82
C LEU A 643 -41.37 20.07 11.52
N LEU A 644 -40.82 19.56 10.41
CA LEU A 644 -40.98 20.13 9.07
C LEU A 644 -42.44 20.14 8.56
N GLN A 645 -43.30 19.28 9.11
CA GLN A 645 -44.73 19.29 8.81
C GLN A 645 -45.50 20.23 9.73
N ALA A 646 -45.07 20.35 10.99
CA ALA A 646 -45.73 21.13 12.03
C ALA A 646 -45.39 22.64 11.99
N SER A 647 -44.15 23.01 11.66
CA SER A 647 -43.68 24.40 11.60
C SER A 647 -43.35 24.82 10.16
N PHE A 648 -43.97 25.91 9.72
CA PHE A 648 -43.63 26.53 8.44
C PHE A 648 -42.26 27.20 8.50
N GLU A 649 -41.98 27.89 9.62
CA GLU A 649 -40.75 28.64 9.82
C GLU A 649 -39.52 27.72 9.86
N VAL A 650 -39.59 26.57 10.55
CA VAL A 650 -38.51 25.57 10.52
C VAL A 650 -38.29 25.03 9.10
N SER A 651 -39.36 24.80 8.33
CA SER A 651 -39.22 24.32 6.95
C SER A 651 -38.67 25.37 5.97
N VAL A 652 -38.70 26.66 6.32
CA VAL A 652 -38.02 27.74 5.58
C VAL A 652 -36.57 27.88 6.08
N ALA A 653 -36.37 27.95 7.39
CA ALA A 653 -35.07 28.06 8.05
C ALA A 653 -34.09 26.95 7.62
N THR A 654 -34.58 25.72 7.47
CA THR A 654 -33.80 24.55 7.04
C THR A 654 -33.88 24.29 5.54
N HIS A 655 -34.36 25.23 4.71
CA HIS A 655 -34.42 24.99 3.26
C HIS A 655 -33.04 24.89 2.60
N HIS A 656 -32.01 25.52 3.17
CA HIS A 656 -30.68 25.59 2.55
C HIS A 656 -29.87 24.29 2.67
N ASN A 657 -29.16 23.93 1.60
CA ASN A 657 -28.36 22.69 1.49
C ASN A 657 -27.28 22.54 2.58
N SER A 658 -26.75 23.63 3.13
CA SER A 658 -25.74 23.59 4.20
C SER A 658 -26.26 22.90 5.47
N PHE A 659 -27.53 23.12 5.83
CA PHE A 659 -28.17 22.45 6.95
C PHE A 659 -28.22 20.93 6.71
N TRP A 660 -28.74 20.51 5.56
CA TRP A 660 -28.90 19.08 5.24
C TRP A 660 -27.58 18.32 5.11
N LYS A 661 -26.51 18.96 4.62
CA LYS A 661 -25.15 18.39 4.62
C LYS A 661 -24.66 18.07 6.03
N LEU A 662 -24.92 18.94 7.00
CA LEU A 662 -24.57 18.74 8.41
C LEU A 662 -25.52 17.72 9.08
N PHE A 663 -26.82 17.79 8.78
CA PHE A 663 -27.83 16.90 9.35
C PHE A 663 -27.61 15.44 8.93
N ILE A 664 -27.30 15.17 7.65
CA ILE A 664 -26.87 13.84 7.17
C ILE A 664 -25.72 13.30 8.03
N LYS A 665 -24.72 14.14 8.35
CA LYS A 665 -23.55 13.74 9.14
C LYS A 665 -23.92 13.36 10.59
N SER A 666 -24.90 14.04 11.19
CA SER A 666 -25.33 13.80 12.59
C SER A 666 -26.30 12.62 12.71
N ASP A 667 -27.31 12.55 11.84
CA ASP A 667 -28.42 11.58 11.94
C ASP A 667 -28.09 10.22 11.30
N MET A 668 -27.22 10.21 10.28
CA MET A 668 -26.81 8.98 9.57
C MET A 668 -25.32 8.65 9.75
N PRO A 669 -24.74 8.67 10.97
CA PRO A 669 -23.29 8.54 11.15
C PRO A 669 -22.77 7.26 10.50
N TRP A 670 -23.48 6.14 10.68
CA TRP A 670 -23.22 4.82 10.08
C TRP A 670 -23.18 4.80 8.53
N PHE A 671 -23.64 5.83 7.80
CA PHE A 671 -23.68 5.84 6.33
C PHE A 671 -22.38 6.38 5.70
N TRP A 672 -21.25 5.72 6.01
CA TRP A 672 -19.88 6.12 5.59
C TRP A 672 -19.74 6.40 4.09
N GLU A 673 -20.49 5.68 3.26
CA GLU A 673 -20.54 5.84 1.81
C GLU A 673 -21.00 7.26 1.43
N VAL A 674 -22.09 7.75 2.01
CA VAL A 674 -22.61 9.11 1.77
C VAL A 674 -21.64 10.16 2.31
N HIS A 675 -21.10 9.99 3.52
CA HIS A 675 -20.17 10.97 4.11
C HIS A 675 -18.93 11.19 3.25
N ARG A 676 -18.41 10.14 2.61
CA ARG A 676 -17.33 10.26 1.62
C ARG A 676 -17.78 11.07 0.41
N LEU A 677 -18.96 10.80 -0.15
CA LEU A 677 -19.49 11.53 -1.31
C LEU A 677 -19.72 13.02 -1.04
N VAL A 678 -20.22 13.38 0.16
CA VAL A 678 -20.34 14.80 0.58
C VAL A 678 -18.95 15.42 0.81
N LYS A 679 -18.05 14.74 1.53
CA LYS A 679 -16.72 15.27 1.92
C LYS A 679 -15.83 15.54 0.71
N TYR A 680 -15.80 14.62 -0.26
CA TYR A 680 -15.00 14.75 -1.47
C TYR A 680 -15.70 15.52 -2.61
N ASN A 681 -16.85 16.16 -2.31
CA ASN A 681 -17.65 16.93 -3.26
C ASN A 681 -17.93 16.18 -4.58
N LYS A 682 -18.20 14.87 -4.46
CA LYS A 682 -18.49 13.96 -5.58
C LYS A 682 -19.96 14.03 -6.03
N LEU A 683 -20.83 14.44 -5.12
CA LEU A 683 -22.24 14.72 -5.42
C LEU A 683 -22.37 16.02 -6.22
N PRO A 684 -23.33 16.14 -7.15
CA PRO A 684 -23.49 17.34 -7.95
C PRO A 684 -23.73 18.61 -7.12
N GLY A 685 -23.15 19.74 -7.56
CA GLY A 685 -23.31 21.02 -6.87
C GLY A 685 -24.76 21.54 -6.83
N TYR A 686 -25.61 21.08 -7.75
CA TYR A 686 -27.03 21.40 -7.83
C TYR A 686 -27.93 20.44 -7.02
N LEU A 687 -27.39 19.39 -6.41
CA LEU A 687 -28.16 18.37 -5.69
C LEU A 687 -28.99 19.00 -4.56
N ASN A 688 -30.26 18.62 -4.47
CA ASN A 688 -31.13 18.99 -3.35
C ASN A 688 -30.86 18.06 -2.16
N TYR A 689 -30.06 18.52 -1.19
CA TYR A 689 -29.64 17.69 -0.06
C TYR A 689 -30.79 17.33 0.89
N LYS A 690 -31.90 18.08 0.88
CA LYS A 690 -33.14 17.71 1.60
C LYS A 690 -33.81 16.50 0.95
N GLY A 691 -34.01 16.55 -0.36
CA GLY A 691 -34.59 15.42 -1.10
C GLY A 691 -33.68 14.19 -1.08
N PHE A 692 -32.37 14.40 -1.19
CA PHE A 692 -31.37 13.35 -1.07
C PHE A 692 -31.37 12.70 0.32
N TYR A 693 -31.40 13.47 1.41
CA TYR A 693 -31.55 12.95 2.77
C TYR A 693 -32.81 12.08 2.93
N LEU A 694 -33.96 12.56 2.44
CA LEU A 694 -35.23 11.81 2.53
C LEU A 694 -35.19 10.50 1.74
N TRP A 695 -34.51 10.48 0.58
CA TRP A 695 -34.27 9.26 -0.18
C TRP A 695 -33.32 8.31 0.56
N LEU A 696 -32.19 8.81 1.07
CA LEU A 696 -31.21 8.04 1.84
C LEU A 696 -31.83 7.37 3.07
N ASP A 697 -32.67 8.10 3.81
CA ASP A 697 -33.43 7.57 4.94
C ASP A 697 -34.33 6.40 4.51
N HIS A 698 -35.11 6.59 3.45
CA HIS A 698 -36.00 5.57 2.92
C HIS A 698 -35.28 4.30 2.45
N VAL A 699 -34.18 4.43 1.71
CA VAL A 699 -33.43 3.28 1.16
C VAL A 699 -32.55 2.59 2.20
N SER A 700 -32.07 3.32 3.21
CA SER A 700 -31.33 2.74 4.35
C SER A 700 -32.24 2.20 5.46
N THR A 701 -33.55 2.46 5.42
CA THR A 701 -34.50 1.95 6.42
C THR A 701 -34.39 0.42 6.50
N PRO A 702 -34.10 -0.14 7.69
CA PRO A 702 -34.09 -1.59 7.91
C PRO A 702 -35.49 -2.16 7.68
N LYS A 703 -35.60 -3.21 6.85
CA LYS A 703 -36.86 -3.84 6.43
C LYS A 703 -36.67 -5.34 6.21
N PHE A 704 -37.72 -6.10 6.50
CA PHE A 704 -37.66 -7.55 6.45
C PHE A 704 -37.64 -8.01 4.98
N GLY A 705 -36.83 -9.02 4.66
CA GLY A 705 -36.65 -9.49 3.28
C GLY A 705 -35.97 -8.47 2.34
N LYS A 706 -35.31 -7.43 2.87
CA LYS A 706 -34.58 -6.45 2.06
C LYS A 706 -33.42 -7.11 1.32
N ALA A 707 -33.52 -7.17 0.00
CA ALA A 707 -32.54 -7.81 -0.90
C ALA A 707 -32.00 -6.84 -1.96
N ASP A 708 -31.83 -5.57 -1.59
CA ASP A 708 -31.31 -4.52 -2.46
C ASP A 708 -29.88 -4.07 -2.08
N ASN A 709 -29.29 -3.17 -2.87
CA ASN A 709 -27.93 -2.66 -2.70
C ASN A 709 -27.69 -1.99 -1.32
N PHE A 710 -28.73 -1.62 -0.57
CA PHE A 710 -28.63 -0.96 0.74
C PHE A 710 -28.77 -1.94 1.92
N LEU A 711 -28.91 -3.26 1.68
CA LEU A 711 -29.01 -4.26 2.76
C LEU A 711 -27.88 -4.13 3.81
N GLY A 712 -26.63 -4.03 3.37
CA GLY A 712 -25.49 -3.89 4.28
C GLY A 712 -25.54 -2.60 5.11
N VAL A 713 -25.95 -1.50 4.50
CA VAL A 713 -26.12 -0.19 5.16
C VAL A 713 -27.29 -0.21 6.15
N ALA A 714 -28.41 -0.84 5.80
CA ALA A 714 -29.55 -1.01 6.67
C ALA A 714 -29.23 -1.91 7.89
N ASN A 715 -28.49 -2.99 7.69
CA ASN A 715 -28.01 -3.80 8.82
C ASN A 715 -27.05 -3.01 9.72
N ARG A 716 -26.19 -2.16 9.14
CA ARG A 716 -25.30 -1.27 9.89
C ARG A 716 -26.07 -0.22 10.70
N ARG A 717 -27.12 0.41 10.12
CA ARG A 717 -28.05 1.32 10.82
C ARG A 717 -28.71 0.64 12.03
N ARG A 718 -29.14 -0.62 11.88
CA ARG A 718 -29.72 -1.43 12.97
C ARG A 718 -28.71 -1.71 14.08
N ILE A 719 -27.53 -2.24 13.74
CA ILE A 719 -26.49 -2.58 14.75
C ILE A 719 -26.04 -1.31 15.48
N TRP A 720 -25.90 -0.18 14.78
CA TRP A 720 -25.54 1.11 15.37
C TRP A 720 -26.51 1.54 16.50
N GLY A 721 -27.82 1.34 16.31
CA GLY A 721 -28.83 1.64 17.34
C GLY A 721 -28.63 0.82 18.63
N LEU A 722 -28.40 -0.49 18.50
CA LEU A 722 -28.12 -1.37 19.64
C LEU A 722 -26.86 -0.93 20.40
N CYS A 723 -25.83 -0.49 19.69
CA CYS A 723 -24.62 0.01 20.29
C CYS A 723 -24.83 1.37 21.01
N GLN A 724 -25.80 2.18 20.59
CA GLN A 724 -26.18 3.41 21.29
C GLN A 724 -26.89 3.13 22.63
N GLU A 725 -27.68 2.05 22.74
CA GLU A 725 -28.24 1.61 24.03
C GLU A 725 -27.13 1.19 25.02
N VAL A 726 -26.13 0.42 24.56
CA VAL A 726 -24.95 0.06 25.37
C VAL A 726 -24.18 1.31 25.78
N LYS A 727 -23.99 2.28 24.87
CA LYS A 727 -23.34 3.57 25.17
C LYS A 727 -23.98 4.30 26.34
N ILE A 728 -25.32 4.38 26.38
CA ILE A 728 -26.03 5.11 27.44
C ILE A 728 -25.71 4.54 28.83
N LYS A 729 -25.52 3.23 28.98
CA LYS A 729 -25.11 2.62 30.25
C LYS A 729 -23.60 2.76 30.50
N TYR A 730 -22.77 2.56 29.47
CA TYR A 730 -21.32 2.70 29.55
C TYR A 730 -20.89 4.13 29.96
N ASP A 731 -21.44 5.17 29.33
CA ASP A 731 -21.12 6.58 29.64
C ASP A 731 -21.50 6.97 31.08
N ARG A 732 -22.59 6.40 31.61
CA ARG A 732 -23.02 6.58 33.01
C ARG A 732 -22.04 5.91 33.97
N ALA A 733 -21.65 4.66 33.68
CA ALA A 733 -20.69 3.92 34.49
C ALA A 733 -19.30 4.61 34.48
N TRP A 734 -18.87 5.09 33.31
CA TRP A 734 -17.63 5.86 33.11
C TRP A 734 -17.63 7.14 33.95
N THR A 735 -18.71 7.93 33.85
CA THR A 735 -18.87 9.17 34.64
C THR A 735 -18.81 8.92 36.15
N HIS A 736 -19.36 7.78 36.61
CA HIS A 736 -19.31 7.40 38.02
C HIS A 736 -17.90 6.97 38.46
N ALA A 737 -17.23 6.11 37.68
CA ALA A 737 -15.86 5.67 37.93
C ALA A 737 -14.84 6.84 37.90
N SER A 738 -14.97 7.77 36.96
CA SER A 738 -14.11 8.96 36.89
C SER A 738 -14.25 9.86 38.12
N ARG A 739 -15.47 10.04 38.66
CA ARG A 739 -15.70 10.82 39.89
C ARG A 739 -15.06 10.16 41.12
N LEU A 740 -15.08 8.83 41.21
CA LEU A 740 -14.39 8.07 42.26
C LEU A 740 -12.87 8.24 42.18
N LYS A 741 -12.27 8.11 40.98
CA LYS A 741 -10.82 8.33 40.77
C LYS A 741 -10.38 9.75 41.18
N ILE A 742 -11.18 10.78 40.90
CA ILE A 742 -10.91 12.18 41.29
C ILE A 742 -10.98 12.37 42.83
N LEU A 743 -11.80 11.61 43.53
CA LEU A 743 -11.89 11.64 45.00
C LEU A 743 -10.67 10.95 45.66
N THR A 744 -10.19 9.83 45.10
CA THR A 744 -9.00 9.14 45.62
C THR A 744 -7.70 9.93 45.43
N CYS A 745 -7.57 10.72 44.36
CA CYS A 745 -6.39 11.58 44.13
C CYS A 745 -6.34 12.83 45.03
N LYS A 746 -7.27 13.01 45.99
CA LYS A 746 -7.32 14.16 46.91
C LYS A 746 -6.98 13.85 48.37
N LEU A 747 -6.36 12.69 48.65
CA LEU A 747 -5.83 12.33 49.97
C LEU A 747 -4.28 12.29 49.92
N PRO A 748 -3.58 13.34 50.42
CA PRO A 748 -2.13 13.33 50.55
C PRO A 748 -1.63 12.43 51.68
N GLU A 749 -0.33 12.09 51.63
CA GLU A 749 0.39 11.19 52.54
C GLU A 749 0.66 11.76 53.94
N GLU A 750 -0.37 12.17 54.70
CA GLU A 750 -0.23 12.66 56.09
C GLU A 750 -0.77 11.71 57.18
N LEU A 751 -1.06 10.45 56.86
CA LEU A 751 -1.53 9.44 57.84
C LEU A 751 -0.65 8.18 57.96
N ALA A 752 0.60 8.26 57.50
CA ALA A 752 1.62 7.24 57.75
C ALA A 752 2.36 7.45 59.11
N THR A 753 1.61 7.65 60.21
CA THR A 753 2.14 7.62 61.60
C THR A 753 1.04 7.45 62.66
N VAL A 754 0.52 6.23 62.82
CA VAL A 754 0.14 5.60 64.11
C VAL A 754 0.36 4.09 63.99
#